data_AF-A0A0U0WAY1-F1
#
_entry.id   AF-A0A0U0WAY1-F1
#
_cell.length_a   1.000
_cell.length_b   1.000
_cell.length_c   1.000
_cell.angle_alpha   90.00
_cell.angle_beta   90.00
_cell.angle_gamma   90.00
#
_symmetry.space_group_name_H-M   'P 1'
#
loop_
_entity.id
_entity.type
_entity.pdbx_description
1 polymer ?
#
loop_
_entity_poly.entity_id
_entity_poly.type
_entity_poly.pdbx_seq_one_letter_code
_entity_poly.pdbx_strand_id
1 'polypeptide(L)'
;MVPVPAIREPLTAHAVSAAGVEAVLDWLDSSADGLSSAEAVERLESHGPNAIHIHRVSALAVLARQLKNAVLILLAVTAVLSYALGDHSQALIIGTILAASIGLGFFNEYRAEQAAAALHSRIRHTAIVRRDGSFADIDVRDVVPGDVIRLSLGQAVPADVRLIETAALECDESILSGESTGSEKSPEPVPADAALTDMTDLAFMGTVVSAGEGLAVAYATGDRAEFGRIAAGLGERQPETDFQAGLRRFSYLLLRVAVALTVLILVTNLMLHRPLINSALFALAIAVSITPQLLPAVVSTSLATGSRQLAKAKVLVKRLVCIEDFGDIDILITDKTGTLTEGRISLVDAVNPSGEHADSVLRLALLASDGDLAAGGAATNALDVALWDHADARHLVGDDATRLAFLPFDHTRRATSALVDDRGKRLLVVKGAPEQVLARCPDTPQDARQTLSALFAAGRRVIAVAVKPAPQLATITPDDEAELTLTGFCVFADEPKSAARQSLARLADLAIEVKIATGDNPQVAEKVCADLGLASKGTITGAQLELLGDEEFADAAQHNSIFARISPEQKARLVTAARRTGRSVGFLGDGVNDALALHAADVGISVDTAADVAKDAADVVLLEKDLGVLATGVATGRRIFATAAAGRDQRQGERRGRAEHTYPGVHEKSVAHRTARRKGGLPTR
;
A
#
# COMPACT_ATOMS: atom_id res chain seq x y z
N MET A 1 27.23 -9.95 -44.33
CA MET A 1 26.89 -10.74 -43.13
C MET A 1 28.05 -10.64 -42.18
N VAL A 2 28.02 -9.64 -41.31
CA VAL A 2 28.94 -9.51 -40.17
C VAL A 2 28.34 -10.37 -39.05
N PRO A 3 29.13 -11.20 -38.36
CA PRO A 3 28.60 -12.08 -37.33
C PRO A 3 28.08 -11.23 -36.16
N VAL A 4 26.85 -11.53 -35.73
CA VAL A 4 26.26 -11.08 -34.47
C VAL A 4 27.22 -11.51 -33.34
N PRO A 5 27.73 -10.60 -32.49
CA PRO A 5 28.61 -11.01 -31.41
C PRO A 5 27.81 -11.82 -30.39
N ALA A 6 28.50 -12.82 -29.84
CA ALA A 6 27.99 -13.85 -28.95
C ALA A 6 27.26 -13.27 -27.74
N ILE A 7 26.18 -13.95 -27.34
CA ILE A 7 25.49 -13.77 -26.06
C ILE A 7 26.56 -13.88 -24.96
N ARG A 8 27.00 -12.75 -24.39
CA ARG A 8 27.80 -12.74 -23.16
C ARG A 8 27.01 -13.50 -22.10
N GLU A 9 27.65 -14.40 -21.37
CA GLU A 9 27.02 -15.09 -20.23
C GLU A 9 26.37 -14.05 -19.30
N PRO A 10 25.21 -14.34 -18.69
CA PRO A 10 24.55 -13.40 -17.80
C PRO A 10 25.49 -13.03 -16.65
N LEU A 11 25.71 -11.73 -16.47
CA LEU A 11 26.51 -11.19 -15.38
C LEU A 11 25.94 -11.67 -14.05
N THR A 12 26.77 -12.28 -13.21
CA THR A 12 26.40 -12.74 -11.87
C THR A 12 26.72 -11.68 -10.84
N ALA A 13 25.96 -11.62 -9.74
CA ALA A 13 26.20 -10.68 -8.65
C ALA A 13 27.66 -10.72 -8.16
N HIS A 14 28.22 -11.91 -7.95
CA HIS A 14 29.62 -12.10 -7.53
C HIS A 14 30.64 -11.52 -8.53
N ALA A 15 30.41 -11.66 -9.83
CA ALA A 15 31.34 -11.14 -10.84
C ALA A 15 31.28 -9.60 -10.92
N VAL A 16 30.08 -9.04 -10.77
CA VAL A 16 29.83 -7.59 -10.80
C VAL A 16 30.35 -6.92 -9.53
N SER A 17 30.18 -7.57 -8.37
CA SER A 17 30.61 -7.05 -7.07
C SER A 17 32.13 -6.96 -6.94
N ALA A 18 32.84 -7.96 -7.46
CA ALA A 18 34.31 -8.00 -7.45
C ALA A 18 34.98 -7.03 -8.44
N ALA A 19 34.21 -6.43 -9.35
CA ALA A 19 34.71 -5.53 -10.39
C ALA A 19 34.54 -4.05 -10.00
N GLY A 20 35.46 -3.22 -10.50
CA GLY A 20 35.31 -1.77 -10.44
C GLY A 20 34.16 -1.29 -11.34
N VAL A 21 33.55 -0.16 -10.97
CA VAL A 21 32.39 0.42 -11.67
C VAL A 21 32.66 0.61 -13.17
N GLU A 22 33.84 1.09 -13.55
CA GLU A 22 34.23 1.28 -14.96
C GLU A 22 34.20 -0.04 -15.76
N ALA A 23 34.68 -1.14 -15.18
CA ALA A 23 34.67 -2.44 -15.84
C ALA A 23 33.25 -2.98 -16.04
N VAL A 24 32.36 -2.73 -15.07
CA VAL A 24 30.94 -3.12 -15.18
C VAL A 24 30.23 -2.31 -16.26
N LEU A 25 30.51 -1.01 -16.37
CA LEU A 25 30.00 -0.16 -17.45
C LEU A 25 30.48 -0.64 -18.83
N ASP A 26 31.76 -1.01 -18.95
CA ASP A 26 32.31 -1.59 -20.18
C ASP A 26 31.68 -2.96 -20.53
N TRP A 27 31.36 -3.80 -19.53
CA TRP A 27 30.69 -5.08 -19.77
C TRP A 27 29.25 -4.92 -20.25
N LEU A 28 28.58 -3.85 -19.85
CA LEU A 28 27.21 -3.52 -20.22
C LEU A 28 27.11 -2.68 -21.50
N ASP A 29 28.25 -2.27 -22.08
CA ASP A 29 28.35 -1.29 -23.16
C ASP A 29 27.53 -0.03 -22.81
N SER A 30 27.75 0.52 -21.60
CA SER A 30 27.05 1.69 -21.04
C SER A 30 28.03 2.71 -20.46
N SER A 31 27.53 3.88 -20.05
CA SER A 31 28.31 4.97 -19.47
C SER A 31 27.62 5.56 -18.24
N ALA A 32 28.34 6.32 -17.42
CA ALA A 32 27.75 7.05 -16.28
C ALA A 32 26.73 8.13 -16.71
N ASP A 33 26.76 8.55 -17.98
CA ASP A 33 25.76 9.46 -18.58
C ASP A 33 24.48 8.75 -19.03
N GLY A 34 24.42 7.42 -18.87
CA GLY A 34 23.27 6.59 -19.21
C GLY A 34 23.28 6.12 -20.66
N LEU A 35 22.14 5.56 -21.08
CA LEU A 35 21.91 5.02 -22.44
C LEU A 35 21.21 6.03 -23.34
N SER A 36 21.29 5.82 -24.66
CA SER A 36 20.39 6.51 -25.58
C SER A 36 18.99 5.89 -25.56
N SER A 37 17.96 6.69 -25.85
CA SER A 37 16.58 6.17 -25.95
C SER A 37 16.43 5.08 -27.03
N ALA A 38 17.23 5.12 -28.10
CA ALA A 38 17.19 4.12 -29.17
C ALA A 38 17.76 2.77 -28.73
N GLU A 39 18.91 2.78 -28.05
CA GLU A 39 19.54 1.55 -27.52
C GLU A 39 18.69 0.90 -26.44
N ALA A 40 18.01 1.70 -25.61
CA ALA A 40 17.12 1.18 -24.59
C ALA A 40 15.97 0.35 -25.20
N VAL A 41 15.39 0.82 -26.32
CA VAL A 41 14.33 0.09 -27.04
C VAL A 41 14.86 -1.21 -27.65
N GLU A 42 16.04 -1.20 -28.27
CA GLU A 42 16.66 -2.42 -28.81
C GLU A 42 17.00 -3.44 -27.72
N ARG A 43 17.49 -2.97 -26.56
CA ARG A 43 17.73 -3.81 -25.39
C ARG A 43 16.43 -4.37 -24.81
N LEU A 44 15.33 -3.61 -24.82
CA LEU A 44 14.02 -4.08 -24.36
C LEU A 44 13.46 -5.21 -25.24
N GLU A 45 13.64 -5.12 -26.56
CA GLU A 45 13.23 -6.18 -27.49
C GLU A 45 14.04 -7.47 -27.32
N SER A 46 15.35 -7.35 -27.04
CA SER A 46 16.26 -8.48 -26.90
C SER A 46 16.21 -9.14 -25.52
N HIS A 47 16.15 -8.34 -24.45
CA HIS A 47 16.19 -8.83 -23.07
C HIS A 47 14.80 -9.14 -22.51
N GLY A 48 13.76 -8.56 -23.09
CA GLY A 48 12.40 -8.61 -22.58
C GLY A 48 12.14 -7.56 -21.49
N PRO A 49 10.87 -7.38 -21.08
CA PRO A 49 10.50 -6.42 -20.06
C PRO A 49 11.01 -6.84 -18.68
N ASN A 50 11.32 -5.85 -17.84
CA ASN A 50 11.70 -6.05 -16.45
C ASN A 50 10.47 -6.41 -15.58
N ALA A 51 10.10 -7.69 -15.57
CA ALA A 51 8.98 -8.20 -14.78
C ALA A 51 9.18 -9.68 -14.41
N ILE A 52 8.99 -10.00 -13.13
CA ILE A 52 9.23 -11.35 -12.56
C ILE A 52 8.11 -12.35 -12.93
N HIS A 53 6.86 -11.88 -13.04
CA HIS A 53 5.74 -12.73 -13.43
C HIS A 53 4.72 -11.97 -14.26
N ILE A 54 4.72 -12.21 -15.57
CA ILE A 54 3.62 -11.77 -16.43
C ILE A 54 2.43 -12.72 -16.17
N HIS A 55 1.56 -12.39 -15.21
CA HIS A 55 0.29 -13.09 -15.00
C HIS A 55 -0.59 -12.95 -16.24
N ARG A 56 -0.38 -13.81 -17.25
CA ARG A 56 -1.28 -13.94 -18.40
C ARG A 56 -2.41 -14.88 -18.01
N VAL A 57 -3.63 -14.37 -18.07
CA VAL A 57 -4.85 -15.17 -17.89
C VAL A 57 -4.87 -16.27 -18.95
N SER A 58 -4.56 -17.51 -18.56
CA SER A 58 -4.53 -18.64 -19.49
C SER A 58 -5.89 -19.34 -19.51
N ALA A 59 -6.48 -19.41 -20.69
CA ALA A 59 -7.76 -20.10 -20.90
C ALA A 59 -7.71 -21.57 -20.42
N LEU A 60 -6.57 -22.24 -20.64
CA LEU A 60 -6.38 -23.62 -20.23
C LEU A 60 -6.36 -23.79 -18.71
N ALA A 61 -5.76 -22.87 -17.94
CA ALA A 61 -5.77 -22.96 -16.48
C ALA A 61 -7.18 -22.74 -15.92
N VAL A 62 -7.94 -21.79 -16.48
CA VAL A 62 -9.34 -21.55 -16.07
C VAL A 62 -10.20 -22.78 -16.35
N LEU A 63 -10.05 -23.39 -17.53
CA LEU A 63 -10.77 -24.61 -17.88
C LEU A 63 -10.39 -25.79 -16.96
N ALA A 64 -9.10 -25.96 -16.67
CA ALA A 64 -8.63 -27.00 -15.75
C ALA A 64 -9.16 -26.82 -14.32
N ARG A 65 -9.30 -25.58 -13.83
CA ARG A 65 -9.95 -25.28 -12.53
C ARG A 65 -11.42 -25.71 -12.53
N GLN A 66 -12.17 -25.42 -13.59
CA GLN A 66 -13.56 -25.88 -13.72
C GLN A 66 -13.67 -27.41 -13.67
N LEU A 67 -12.78 -28.13 -14.37
CA LEU A 67 -12.80 -29.59 -14.38
C LEU A 67 -12.40 -30.23 -13.04
N LYS A 68 -11.68 -29.51 -12.17
CA LYS A 68 -11.33 -29.96 -10.80
C LYS A 68 -12.46 -29.77 -9.79
N ASN A 69 -13.56 -29.13 -10.17
CA ASN A 69 -14.70 -28.92 -9.27
C ASN A 69 -15.38 -30.27 -8.93
N ALA A 70 -15.39 -30.62 -7.64
CA ALA A 70 -15.93 -31.90 -7.15
C ALA A 70 -17.37 -32.17 -7.61
N VAL A 71 -18.21 -31.14 -7.78
CA VAL A 71 -19.60 -31.30 -8.21
C VAL A 71 -19.68 -31.64 -9.71
N LEU A 72 -18.82 -31.05 -10.53
CA LEU A 72 -18.75 -31.34 -11.97
C LEU A 72 -18.17 -32.74 -12.21
N ILE A 73 -17.17 -33.14 -11.42
CA ILE A 73 -16.64 -34.51 -11.42
C ILE A 73 -17.75 -35.51 -11.06
N LEU A 74 -18.52 -35.23 -10.02
CA LEU A 74 -19.62 -36.09 -9.58
C LEU A 74 -20.71 -36.23 -10.66
N LEU A 75 -21.07 -35.12 -11.31
CA LEU A 75 -21.97 -35.10 -12.46
C LEU A 75 -21.43 -35.90 -13.66
N ALA A 76 -20.14 -35.76 -13.96
CA ALA A 76 -19.49 -36.51 -15.03
C ALA A 76 -19.52 -38.03 -14.74
N VAL A 77 -19.18 -38.43 -13.51
CA VAL A 77 -19.27 -39.82 -13.05
C VAL A 77 -20.71 -40.34 -13.17
N THR A 78 -21.71 -39.53 -12.81
CA THR A 78 -23.13 -39.88 -12.93
C THR A 78 -23.54 -40.10 -14.39
N ALA A 79 -23.14 -39.20 -15.29
CA ALA A 79 -23.44 -39.32 -16.72
C ALA A 79 -22.83 -40.60 -17.32
N VAL A 80 -21.58 -40.92 -16.95
CA VAL A 80 -20.89 -42.14 -17.38
C VAL A 80 -21.58 -43.40 -16.84
N LEU A 81 -21.97 -43.41 -15.55
CA LEU A 81 -22.70 -44.52 -14.94
C LEU A 81 -24.07 -44.72 -15.60
N SER A 82 -24.86 -43.66 -15.82
CA SER A 82 -26.15 -43.75 -16.52
C SER A 82 -26.00 -44.30 -17.93
N TYR A 83 -24.95 -43.90 -18.65
CA TYR A 83 -24.66 -44.43 -19.97
C TYR A 83 -24.29 -45.93 -19.92
N ALA A 84 -23.44 -46.32 -18.97
CA ALA A 84 -23.03 -47.71 -18.78
C ALA A 84 -24.20 -48.62 -18.37
N LEU A 85 -25.20 -48.08 -17.67
CA LEU A 85 -26.43 -48.78 -17.29
C LEU A 85 -27.48 -48.87 -18.41
N GLY A 86 -27.21 -48.32 -19.59
CA GLY A 86 -28.12 -48.34 -20.74
C GLY A 86 -29.20 -47.25 -20.73
N ASP A 87 -29.17 -46.32 -19.76
CA ASP A 87 -30.06 -45.16 -19.72
C ASP A 87 -29.44 -43.99 -20.52
N HIS A 88 -29.41 -44.16 -21.84
CA HIS A 88 -28.83 -43.17 -22.75
C HIS A 88 -29.54 -41.81 -22.69
N SER A 89 -30.84 -41.80 -22.38
CA SER A 89 -31.63 -40.58 -22.24
C SER A 89 -31.17 -39.75 -21.05
N GLN A 90 -31.02 -40.36 -19.87
CA GLN A 90 -30.50 -39.66 -18.69
C GLN A 90 -29.05 -39.19 -18.88
N ALA A 91 -28.21 -40.04 -19.48
CA ALA A 91 -26.83 -39.68 -19.77
C ALA A 91 -26.73 -38.46 -20.70
N LEU A 92 -27.56 -38.39 -21.75
CA LEU A 92 -27.60 -37.26 -22.69
C LEU A 92 -28.04 -35.96 -22.00
N ILE A 93 -29.08 -36.01 -21.16
CA ILE A 93 -29.58 -34.85 -20.42
C ILE A 93 -28.50 -34.33 -19.47
N ILE A 94 -27.89 -35.20 -18.66
CA ILE A 94 -26.83 -34.83 -17.71
C ILE A 94 -25.61 -34.31 -18.46
N GLY A 95 -25.19 -34.96 -19.55
CA GLY A 95 -24.07 -34.52 -20.37
C GLY A 95 -24.28 -33.13 -20.99
N THR A 96 -25.49 -32.84 -21.47
CA THR A 96 -25.83 -31.52 -22.03
C THR A 96 -25.78 -30.44 -20.96
N ILE A 97 -26.35 -30.71 -19.78
CA ILE A 97 -26.28 -29.78 -18.63
C ILE A 97 -24.83 -29.56 -18.21
N LEU A 98 -24.03 -30.62 -18.12
CA LEU A 98 -22.62 -30.55 -17.76
C LEU A 98 -21.83 -29.67 -18.74
N ALA A 99 -22.00 -29.90 -20.05
CA ALA A 99 -21.35 -29.11 -21.10
C ALA A 99 -21.76 -27.63 -21.06
N ALA A 100 -23.05 -27.35 -20.89
CA ALA A 100 -23.55 -25.98 -20.75
C ALA A 100 -23.01 -25.29 -19.50
N SER A 101 -22.96 -25.99 -18.35
CA SER A 101 -22.42 -25.47 -17.09
C SER A 101 -20.93 -25.18 -17.18
N ILE A 102 -20.13 -26.08 -17.75
CA ILE A 102 -18.69 -25.86 -17.95
C ILE A 102 -18.46 -24.69 -18.91
N GLY A 103 -19.19 -24.63 -20.03
CA GLY A 103 -19.03 -23.56 -21.02
C GLY A 103 -19.39 -22.18 -20.46
N LEU A 104 -20.53 -22.05 -19.79
CA LEU A 104 -20.94 -20.81 -19.14
C LEU A 104 -20.02 -20.42 -17.99
N GLY A 105 -19.60 -21.38 -17.17
CA GLY A 105 -18.66 -21.17 -16.07
C GLY A 105 -17.31 -20.66 -16.58
N PHE A 106 -16.71 -21.36 -17.54
CA PHE A 106 -15.46 -21.00 -18.19
C PHE A 106 -15.53 -19.60 -18.82
N PHE A 107 -16.57 -19.31 -19.61
CA PHE A 107 -16.67 -18.02 -20.31
C PHE A 107 -16.80 -16.84 -19.34
N ASN A 108 -17.64 -16.98 -18.30
CA ASN A 108 -17.81 -15.93 -17.30
C ASN A 108 -16.52 -15.72 -16.49
N GLU A 109 -15.87 -16.79 -16.08
CA GLU A 109 -14.66 -16.74 -15.25
C GLU A 109 -13.45 -16.22 -16.04
N TYR A 110 -13.25 -16.68 -17.27
CA TYR A 110 -12.20 -16.18 -18.15
C TYR A 110 -12.36 -14.69 -18.44
N ARG A 111 -13.57 -14.24 -18.73
CA ARG A 111 -13.86 -12.82 -18.98
C ARG A 111 -13.66 -11.97 -17.72
N ALA A 112 -14.00 -12.49 -16.55
CA ALA A 112 -13.78 -11.82 -15.27
C ALA A 112 -12.28 -11.70 -14.95
N GLU A 113 -11.50 -12.78 -15.13
CA GLU A 113 -10.05 -12.77 -14.94
C GLU A 113 -9.35 -11.81 -15.91
N GLN A 114 -9.72 -11.81 -17.20
CA GLN A 114 -9.17 -10.85 -18.17
C GLN A 114 -9.46 -9.40 -17.78
N ALA A 115 -10.69 -9.13 -17.32
CA ALA A 115 -11.09 -7.81 -16.88
C ALA A 115 -10.27 -7.34 -15.67
N ALA A 116 -9.99 -8.24 -14.73
CA ALA A 116 -9.18 -7.99 -13.55
C ALA A 116 -7.71 -7.72 -13.94
N ALA A 117 -7.12 -8.57 -14.78
CA ALA A 117 -5.73 -8.44 -15.22
C ALA A 117 -5.48 -7.12 -15.97
N ALA A 118 -6.40 -6.71 -16.85
CA ALA A 118 -6.31 -5.44 -17.55
C ALA A 118 -6.37 -4.23 -16.61
N LEU A 119 -7.07 -4.34 -15.48
CA LEU A 119 -7.12 -3.26 -14.49
C LEU A 119 -5.86 -3.23 -13.63
N HIS A 120 -5.34 -4.40 -13.23
CA HIS A 120 -4.10 -4.51 -12.48
C HIS A 120 -2.90 -3.96 -13.26
N SER A 121 -2.87 -4.17 -14.59
CA SER A 121 -1.84 -3.63 -15.48
C SER A 121 -1.78 -2.10 -15.59
N ARG A 122 -2.69 -1.37 -14.94
CA ARG A 122 -2.69 0.10 -14.89
C ARG A 122 -1.92 0.66 -13.70
N ILE A 123 -1.59 -0.17 -12.71
CA ILE A 123 -0.70 0.23 -11.61
C ILE A 123 0.70 0.26 -12.20
N ARG A 124 1.28 1.45 -12.28
CA ARG A 124 2.64 1.65 -12.80
C ARG A 124 3.57 1.92 -11.64
N HIS A 125 4.70 1.23 -11.67
CA HIS A 125 5.87 1.61 -10.88
C HIS A 125 6.79 2.37 -11.81
N THR A 126 7.38 3.43 -11.29
CA THR A 126 8.16 4.39 -12.05
C THR A 126 9.59 4.41 -11.54
N ALA A 127 10.56 4.39 -12.45
CA ALA A 127 11.98 4.53 -12.14
C ALA A 127 12.53 5.78 -12.83
N ILE A 128 13.36 6.52 -12.10
CA ILE A 128 14.09 7.66 -12.67
C ILE A 128 15.37 7.13 -13.28
N VAL A 129 15.44 7.13 -14.61
CA VAL A 129 16.63 6.68 -15.35
C VAL A 129 17.27 7.85 -16.08
N ARG A 130 18.58 7.78 -16.27
CA ARG A 130 19.33 8.72 -17.10
C ARG A 130 19.37 8.18 -18.53
N ARG A 131 18.67 8.86 -19.45
CA ARG A 131 18.67 8.57 -20.88
C ARG A 131 18.92 9.84 -21.68
N ASP A 132 19.71 9.73 -22.74
CA ASP A 132 20.15 10.87 -23.57
C ASP A 132 20.80 12.00 -22.73
N GLY A 133 21.50 11.64 -21.65
CA GLY A 133 22.16 12.55 -20.71
C GLY A 133 21.24 13.24 -19.69
N SER A 134 19.92 13.06 -19.78
CA SER A 134 18.92 13.68 -18.90
C SER A 134 18.18 12.65 -18.05
N PHE A 135 17.72 13.03 -16.86
CA PHE A 135 16.87 12.16 -16.03
C PHE A 135 15.43 12.19 -16.55
N ALA A 136 14.89 11.00 -16.82
CA ALA A 136 13.53 10.79 -17.27
C ALA A 136 12.84 9.76 -16.38
N ASP A 137 11.56 10.00 -16.11
CA ASP A 137 10.69 9.07 -15.40
C ASP A 137 10.11 8.05 -16.40
N ILE A 138 10.41 6.76 -16.20
CA ILE A 138 9.97 5.66 -17.06
C ILE A 138 9.26 4.57 -16.26
N ASP A 139 8.48 3.73 -16.93
CA ASP A 139 7.90 2.53 -16.31
C ASP A 139 9.02 1.55 -15.93
N VAL A 140 8.98 1.00 -14.71
CA VAL A 140 9.96 0.01 -14.21
C VAL A 140 10.10 -1.18 -15.17
N ARG A 141 9.03 -1.52 -15.91
CA ARG A 141 9.02 -2.61 -16.89
C ARG A 141 9.87 -2.32 -18.13
N ASP A 142 10.15 -1.06 -18.40
CA ASP A 142 10.94 -0.58 -19.53
C ASP A 142 12.42 -0.36 -19.15
N VAL A 143 12.81 -0.67 -17.90
CA VAL A 143 14.21 -0.67 -17.44
C VAL A 143 14.94 -1.86 -18.06
N VAL A 144 16.12 -1.60 -18.62
CA VAL A 144 16.96 -2.60 -19.28
C VAL A 144 18.36 -2.65 -18.68
N PRO A 145 19.09 -3.77 -18.82
CA PRO A 145 20.50 -3.81 -18.43
C PRO A 145 21.30 -2.70 -19.14
N GLY A 146 22.11 -1.98 -18.38
CA GLY A 146 22.87 -0.80 -18.81
C GLY A 146 22.20 0.54 -18.48
N ASP A 147 20.91 0.58 -18.11
CA ASP A 147 20.29 1.84 -17.66
C ASP A 147 20.95 2.33 -16.36
N VAL A 148 21.23 3.63 -16.30
CA VAL A 148 21.67 4.30 -15.07
C VAL A 148 20.44 4.83 -14.34
N ILE A 149 20.21 4.34 -13.14
CA ILE A 149 19.03 4.58 -12.31
C ILE A 149 19.43 5.47 -11.14
N ARG A 150 18.58 6.45 -10.83
CA ARG A 150 18.66 7.21 -9.58
C ARG A 150 17.80 6.52 -8.52
N LEU A 151 18.44 6.08 -7.44
CA LEU A 151 17.80 5.51 -6.27
C LEU A 151 17.48 6.64 -5.30
N SER A 152 16.21 6.77 -4.93
CA SER A 152 15.73 7.79 -3.99
C SER A 152 15.02 7.14 -2.81
N LEU A 153 15.06 7.81 -1.66
CA LEU A 153 14.39 7.39 -0.43
C LEU A 153 12.96 6.90 -0.67
N GLY A 154 12.68 5.67 -0.24
CA GLY A 154 11.38 5.03 -0.26
C GLY A 154 10.94 4.44 -1.59
N GLN A 155 11.77 4.50 -2.61
CA GLN A 155 11.55 3.75 -3.85
C GLN A 155 12.04 2.31 -3.68
N ALA A 156 11.34 1.39 -4.33
CA ALA A 156 11.85 0.05 -4.51
C ALA A 156 12.98 0.09 -5.53
N VAL A 157 14.05 -0.64 -5.28
CA VAL A 157 15.15 -0.78 -6.23
C VAL A 157 14.59 -1.55 -7.46
N PRO A 158 14.60 -0.96 -8.67
CA PRO A 158 13.80 -1.47 -9.79
C PRO A 158 14.44 -2.65 -10.52
N ALA A 159 15.74 -2.85 -10.35
CA ALA A 159 16.56 -3.88 -10.99
C ALA A 159 17.71 -4.26 -10.07
N ASP A 160 18.44 -5.34 -10.34
CA ASP A 160 19.71 -5.52 -9.64
C ASP A 160 20.73 -4.55 -10.24
N VAL A 161 21.31 -3.73 -9.38
CA VAL A 161 22.14 -2.60 -9.78
C VAL A 161 23.51 -2.61 -9.10
N ARG A 162 24.51 -2.11 -9.82
CA ARG A 162 25.85 -1.78 -9.30
C ARG A 162 25.91 -0.30 -8.97
N LEU A 163 26.28 0.04 -7.74
CA LEU A 163 26.34 1.42 -7.28
C LEU A 163 27.52 2.17 -7.92
N ILE A 164 27.26 3.36 -8.44
CA ILE A 164 28.23 4.28 -9.02
C ILE A 164 28.58 5.36 -8.00
N GLU A 165 27.55 5.99 -7.42
CA GLU A 165 27.67 7.05 -6.41
C GLU A 165 26.64 6.81 -5.31
N THR A 166 27.03 7.06 -4.06
CA THR A 166 26.13 6.98 -2.90
C THR A 166 26.28 8.21 -2.01
N ALA A 167 25.17 8.66 -1.46
CA ALA A 167 25.12 9.71 -0.44
C ALA A 167 24.33 9.18 0.77
N ALA A 168 25.06 8.60 1.73
CA ALA A 168 24.49 7.95 2.92
C ALA A 168 23.37 6.95 2.59
N LEU A 169 23.57 6.19 1.50
CA LEU A 169 22.56 5.25 0.99
C LEU A 169 22.45 4.05 1.92
N GLU A 170 21.24 3.76 2.39
CA GLU A 170 20.90 2.52 3.07
C GLU A 170 19.74 1.84 2.36
N CYS A 171 19.77 0.51 2.30
CA CYS A 171 18.68 -0.29 1.76
C CYS A 171 18.17 -1.27 2.82
N ASP A 172 16.84 -1.36 2.98
CA ASP A 172 16.18 -2.42 3.71
C ASP A 172 16.14 -3.67 2.83
N GLU A 173 16.96 -4.66 3.19
CA GLU A 173 17.10 -5.93 2.50
C GLU A 173 16.36 -7.07 3.19
N SER A 174 15.36 -6.76 4.03
CA SER A 174 14.55 -7.75 4.77
C SER A 174 13.92 -8.82 3.88
N ILE A 175 13.65 -8.50 2.62
CA ILE A 175 13.13 -9.46 1.62
C ILE A 175 14.16 -10.57 1.31
N LEU A 176 15.45 -10.28 1.42
CA LEU A 176 16.56 -11.21 1.16
C LEU A 176 17.11 -11.83 2.46
N SER A 177 17.27 -11.03 3.51
CA SER A 177 17.90 -11.45 4.78
C SER A 177 16.88 -11.96 5.81
N GLY A 178 15.63 -11.51 5.73
CA GLY A 178 14.61 -11.69 6.78
C GLY A 178 14.74 -10.73 7.97
N GLU A 179 15.74 -9.84 7.97
CA GLU A 179 16.03 -8.89 9.04
C GLU A 179 15.82 -7.45 8.54
N SER A 180 15.01 -6.65 9.25
CA SER A 180 14.62 -5.27 8.87
C SER A 180 15.64 -4.19 9.27
N THR A 181 16.91 -4.54 9.40
CA THR A 181 17.98 -3.56 9.64
C THR A 181 18.49 -3.02 8.32
N GLY A 182 18.52 -1.70 8.16
CA GLY A 182 19.08 -1.05 6.98
C GLY A 182 20.54 -1.46 6.76
N SER A 183 20.86 -1.86 5.54
CA SER A 183 22.21 -2.22 5.08
C SER A 183 22.84 -1.00 4.43
N GLU A 184 23.98 -0.54 4.96
CA GLU A 184 24.73 0.60 4.43
C GLU A 184 25.40 0.25 3.10
N LYS A 185 25.31 1.17 2.12
CA LYS A 185 25.73 0.94 0.74
C LYS A 185 26.87 1.85 0.29
N SER A 186 27.86 1.28 -0.41
CA SER A 186 29.09 1.95 -0.84
C SER A 186 29.45 1.56 -2.28
N PRO A 187 29.97 2.46 -3.14
CA PRO A 187 30.39 2.08 -4.49
C PRO A 187 31.65 1.19 -4.52
N GLU A 188 32.39 1.06 -3.41
CA GLU A 188 33.64 0.30 -3.35
C GLU A 188 33.42 -1.20 -3.63
N PRO A 189 34.26 -1.85 -4.47
CA PRO A 189 34.12 -3.27 -4.79
C PRO A 189 34.25 -4.15 -3.54
N VAL A 190 33.41 -5.18 -3.46
CA VAL A 190 33.43 -6.17 -2.38
C VAL A 190 34.05 -7.48 -2.90
N PRO A 191 34.79 -8.24 -2.08
CA PRO A 191 35.37 -9.52 -2.49
C PRO A 191 34.33 -10.51 -3.05
N ALA A 192 34.73 -11.27 -4.07
CA ALA A 192 33.85 -12.20 -4.79
C ALA A 192 33.23 -13.32 -3.92
N ASP A 193 33.78 -13.57 -2.73
CA ASP A 193 33.34 -14.61 -1.79
C ASP A 193 32.33 -14.11 -0.74
N ALA A 194 31.99 -12.82 -0.75
CA ALA A 194 30.97 -12.24 0.12
C ALA A 194 29.59 -12.88 -0.13
N ALA A 195 28.79 -13.05 0.93
CA ALA A 195 27.39 -13.42 0.78
C ALA A 195 26.62 -12.27 0.11
N LEU A 196 25.49 -12.57 -0.55
CA LEU A 196 24.68 -11.56 -1.23
C LEU A 196 24.28 -10.39 -0.31
N THR A 197 23.97 -10.67 0.96
CA THR A 197 23.62 -9.67 1.98
C THR A 197 24.78 -8.79 2.42
N ASP A 198 26.02 -9.24 2.20
CA ASP A 198 27.24 -8.51 2.57
C ASP A 198 27.78 -7.67 1.40
N MET A 199 27.17 -7.77 0.21
CA MET A 199 27.51 -6.96 -0.96
C MET A 199 26.96 -5.54 -0.80
N THR A 200 27.70 -4.69 -0.09
CA THR A 200 27.37 -3.27 0.12
C THR A 200 27.42 -2.45 -1.18
N ASP A 201 27.98 -3.04 -2.23
CA ASP A 201 28.29 -2.42 -3.50
C ASP A 201 27.23 -2.63 -4.58
N LEU A 202 26.29 -3.51 -4.27
CA LEU A 202 25.10 -3.80 -5.05
C LEU A 202 23.85 -3.39 -4.27
N ALA A 203 22.81 -3.03 -5.00
CA ALA A 203 21.45 -2.98 -4.50
C ALA A 203 20.58 -3.92 -5.35
N PHE A 204 19.72 -4.68 -4.70
CA PHE A 204 18.98 -5.76 -5.34
C PHE A 204 17.54 -5.38 -5.62
N MET A 205 16.98 -5.89 -6.72
CA MET A 205 15.60 -5.64 -7.11
C MET A 205 14.63 -5.97 -5.97
N GLY A 206 13.68 -5.08 -5.72
CA GLY A 206 12.62 -5.26 -4.72
C GLY A 206 13.02 -4.87 -3.30
N THR A 207 14.31 -4.64 -2.99
CA THR A 207 14.70 -4.00 -1.74
C THR A 207 14.30 -2.54 -1.73
N VAL A 208 14.24 -1.93 -0.54
CA VAL A 208 13.71 -0.57 -0.37
C VAL A 208 14.84 0.36 0.03
N VAL A 209 14.95 1.53 -0.62
CA VAL A 209 15.86 2.58 -0.13
C VAL A 209 15.31 3.15 1.18
N SER A 210 15.97 2.86 2.29
CA SER A 210 15.55 3.26 3.65
C SER A 210 16.14 4.61 4.09
N ALA A 211 17.31 4.98 3.55
CA ALA A 211 17.97 6.26 3.78
C ALA A 211 18.84 6.66 2.59
N GLY A 212 19.09 7.97 2.46
CA GLY A 212 20.01 8.52 1.45
C GLY A 212 19.53 8.46 0.00
N GLU A 213 20.48 8.65 -0.91
CA GLU A 213 20.27 8.53 -2.35
C GLU A 213 21.51 7.93 -3.04
N GLY A 214 21.33 7.43 -4.25
CA GLY A 214 22.44 6.87 -5.02
C GLY A 214 22.18 6.84 -6.52
N LEU A 215 23.27 6.74 -7.28
CA LEU A 215 23.26 6.50 -8.71
C LEU A 215 23.81 5.11 -8.97
N ALA A 216 23.13 4.31 -9.78
CA ALA A 216 23.49 2.91 -9.98
C ALA A 216 23.21 2.45 -11.41
N VAL A 217 23.98 1.49 -11.94
CA VAL A 217 23.73 0.89 -13.26
C VAL A 217 23.06 -0.47 -13.13
N ALA A 218 21.97 -0.70 -13.87
CA ALA A 218 21.29 -1.99 -13.92
C ALA A 218 22.14 -3.04 -14.62
N TYR A 219 22.45 -4.15 -13.96
CA TYR A 219 23.16 -5.26 -14.58
C TYR A 219 22.25 -6.48 -14.84
N ALA A 220 21.18 -6.65 -14.06
CA ALA A 220 20.21 -7.72 -14.26
C ALA A 220 18.77 -7.24 -14.02
N THR A 221 17.84 -7.71 -14.86
CA THR A 221 16.42 -7.34 -14.85
C THR A 221 15.52 -8.57 -14.93
N GLY A 222 14.26 -8.42 -14.50
CA GLY A 222 13.22 -9.45 -14.46
C GLY A 222 13.69 -10.75 -13.79
N ASP A 223 13.40 -11.87 -14.45
CA ASP A 223 13.75 -13.22 -14.00
C ASP A 223 15.27 -13.47 -13.86
N ARG A 224 16.11 -12.59 -14.43
CA ARG A 224 17.57 -12.72 -14.34
C ARG A 224 18.15 -12.12 -13.06
N ALA A 225 17.41 -11.21 -12.42
CA ALA A 225 17.77 -10.64 -11.13
C ALA A 225 17.71 -11.70 -10.01
N GLU A 226 18.54 -11.56 -8.98
CA GLU A 226 18.62 -12.47 -7.85
C GLU A 226 17.28 -12.55 -7.11
N PHE A 227 16.63 -11.40 -6.86
CA PHE A 227 15.28 -11.41 -6.30
C PHE A 227 14.28 -12.09 -7.24
N GLY A 228 14.38 -11.88 -8.56
CA GLY A 228 13.53 -12.57 -9.55
C GLY A 228 13.62 -14.10 -9.46
N ARG A 229 14.84 -14.64 -9.23
CA ARG A 229 15.06 -16.08 -9.05
C ARG A 229 14.48 -16.61 -7.74
N ILE A 230 14.55 -15.81 -6.67
CA ILE A 230 14.02 -16.17 -5.34
C ILE A 230 12.48 -16.10 -5.34
N ALA A 231 11.92 -15.02 -5.88
CA ALA A 231 10.48 -14.76 -5.98
C ALA A 231 9.75 -15.83 -6.81
N ALA A 232 10.39 -16.39 -7.85
CA ALA A 232 9.83 -17.51 -8.61
C ALA A 232 9.55 -18.77 -7.75
N GLY A 233 10.19 -18.89 -6.58
CA GLY A 233 9.96 -19.96 -5.60
C GLY A 233 8.98 -19.59 -4.46
N LEU A 234 8.77 -18.30 -4.20
CA LEU A 234 7.95 -17.80 -3.10
C LEU A 234 6.53 -17.47 -3.60
N GLY A 235 5.68 -18.49 -3.64
CA GLY A 235 4.24 -18.27 -3.80
C GLY A 235 3.65 -17.66 -2.54
N GLU A 236 3.61 -16.33 -2.42
CA GLU A 236 2.99 -15.65 -1.30
C GLU A 236 1.50 -15.99 -1.20
N ARG A 237 1.14 -16.76 -0.18
CA ARG A 237 -0.26 -16.99 0.20
C ARG A 237 -0.67 -15.93 1.20
N GLN A 238 -1.29 -14.87 0.70
CA GLN A 238 -1.97 -13.89 1.53
C GLN A 238 -3.17 -14.52 2.26
N PRO A 239 -3.52 -14.01 3.47
CA PRO A 239 -4.63 -14.52 4.25
C PRO A 239 -5.98 -14.36 3.55
N GLU A 240 -6.91 -15.28 3.83
CA GLU A 240 -8.27 -15.26 3.27
C GLU A 240 -9.07 -14.08 3.80
N THR A 241 -9.87 -13.46 2.93
CA THR A 241 -10.82 -12.38 3.30
C THR A 241 -12.03 -12.92 4.09
N ASP A 242 -12.69 -12.05 4.85
CA ASP A 242 -13.89 -12.41 5.61
C ASP A 242 -15.03 -12.88 4.71
N PHE A 243 -15.15 -12.29 3.52
CA PHE A 243 -16.06 -12.75 2.48
C PHE A 243 -15.77 -14.19 2.05
N GLN A 244 -14.51 -14.51 1.75
CA GLN A 244 -14.11 -15.87 1.37
C GLN A 244 -14.41 -16.87 2.49
N ALA A 245 -14.13 -16.50 3.74
CA ALA A 245 -14.49 -17.29 4.91
C ALA A 245 -16.02 -17.48 5.03
N GLY A 246 -16.80 -16.43 4.77
CA GLY A 246 -18.26 -16.46 4.69
C GLY A 246 -18.79 -17.40 3.59
N LEU A 247 -18.25 -17.30 2.37
CA LEU A 247 -18.61 -18.13 1.23
C LEU A 247 -18.30 -19.61 1.48
N ARG A 248 -17.15 -19.90 2.12
CA ARG A 248 -16.78 -21.26 2.52
C ARG A 248 -17.76 -21.82 3.56
N ARG A 249 -18.09 -21.05 4.61
CA ARG A 249 -19.08 -21.45 5.62
C ARG A 249 -20.45 -21.74 4.98
N PHE A 250 -20.90 -20.88 4.07
CA PHE A 250 -22.13 -21.07 3.32
C PHE A 250 -22.09 -22.32 2.43
N SER A 251 -20.96 -22.57 1.75
CA SER A 251 -20.76 -23.76 0.94
C SER A 251 -20.82 -25.05 1.78
N TYR A 252 -20.23 -25.04 2.98
CA TYR A 252 -20.33 -26.16 3.91
C TYR A 252 -21.75 -26.37 4.44
N LEU A 253 -22.51 -25.29 4.68
CA LEU A 253 -23.91 -25.39 5.06
C LEU A 253 -24.73 -26.10 3.96
N LEU A 254 -24.58 -25.68 2.71
CA LEU A 254 -25.24 -26.31 1.56
C LEU A 254 -24.85 -27.77 1.39
N LEU A 255 -23.56 -28.08 1.53
CA LEU A 255 -23.07 -29.46 1.47
C LEU A 255 -23.70 -30.33 2.56
N ARG A 256 -23.79 -29.85 3.80
CA ARG A 256 -24.44 -30.56 4.91
C ARG A 256 -25.92 -30.82 4.62
N VAL A 257 -26.64 -29.83 4.10
CA VAL A 257 -28.06 -29.99 3.71
C VAL A 257 -28.20 -31.01 2.58
N ALA A 258 -27.35 -30.94 1.54
CA ALA A 258 -27.40 -31.86 0.41
C ALA A 258 -27.12 -33.32 0.84
N VAL A 259 -26.11 -33.54 1.69
CA VAL A 259 -25.78 -34.87 2.23
C VAL A 259 -26.92 -35.40 3.11
N ALA A 260 -27.47 -34.59 4.00
CA ALA A 260 -28.59 -34.99 4.86
C ALA A 260 -29.81 -35.42 4.03
N LEU A 261 -30.16 -34.65 2.99
CA LEU A 261 -31.26 -34.98 2.09
C LEU A 261 -30.97 -36.24 1.26
N THR A 262 -29.74 -36.39 0.78
CA THR A 262 -29.30 -37.58 0.02
C THR A 262 -29.44 -38.85 0.84
N VAL A 263 -28.96 -38.83 2.09
CA VAL A 263 -29.08 -39.95 3.03
C VAL A 263 -30.55 -40.24 3.32
N LEU A 264 -31.36 -39.21 3.58
CA LEU A 264 -32.80 -39.37 3.85
C LEU A 264 -33.53 -40.02 2.66
N ILE A 265 -33.26 -39.58 1.44
CA ILE A 265 -33.85 -40.14 0.21
C ILE A 265 -33.42 -41.59 0.03
N LEU A 266 -32.13 -41.89 0.21
CA LEU A 266 -31.59 -43.24 0.04
C LEU A 266 -32.20 -44.21 1.05
N VAL A 267 -32.27 -43.82 2.33
CA VAL A 267 -32.90 -44.62 3.39
C VAL A 267 -34.37 -44.86 3.10
N THR A 268 -35.12 -43.81 2.73
CA THR A 268 -36.56 -43.90 2.44
C THR A 268 -36.83 -44.80 1.23
N ASN A 269 -36.05 -44.67 0.16
CA ASN A 269 -36.18 -45.51 -1.02
C ASN A 269 -35.81 -46.98 -0.76
N LEU A 270 -34.82 -47.22 0.11
CA LEU A 270 -34.47 -48.57 0.55
C LEU A 270 -35.59 -49.21 1.38
N MET A 271 -36.22 -48.44 2.28
CA MET A 271 -37.41 -48.86 3.02
C MET A 271 -38.60 -49.16 2.09
N LEU A 272 -38.72 -48.44 0.97
CA LEU A 272 -39.72 -48.66 -0.08
C LEU A 272 -39.35 -49.76 -1.11
N HIS A 273 -38.24 -50.48 -0.90
CA HIS A 273 -37.74 -51.56 -1.76
C HIS A 273 -37.50 -51.14 -3.23
N ARG A 274 -37.10 -49.89 -3.44
CA ARG A 274 -36.69 -49.40 -4.76
C ARG A 274 -35.26 -49.87 -5.10
N PRO A 275 -34.90 -50.03 -6.39
CA PRO A 275 -33.56 -50.39 -6.80
C PRO A 275 -32.53 -49.39 -6.25
N LEU A 276 -31.45 -49.91 -5.66
CA LEU A 276 -30.39 -49.12 -5.01
C LEU A 276 -29.77 -48.11 -5.97
N ILE A 277 -29.52 -48.52 -7.22
CA ILE A 277 -28.88 -47.68 -8.22
C ILE A 277 -29.79 -46.51 -8.63
N ASN A 278 -31.07 -46.78 -8.91
CA ASN A 278 -32.03 -45.73 -9.27
C ASN A 278 -32.22 -44.73 -8.12
N SER A 279 -32.19 -45.24 -6.88
CA SER A 279 -32.31 -44.42 -5.67
C SER A 279 -31.09 -43.52 -5.45
N ALA A 280 -29.89 -44.05 -5.71
CA ALA A 280 -28.65 -43.29 -5.65
C ALA A 280 -28.58 -42.21 -6.74
N LEU A 281 -28.93 -42.54 -7.99
CA LEU A 281 -28.99 -41.58 -9.11
C LEU A 281 -30.00 -40.46 -8.83
N PHE A 282 -31.18 -40.79 -8.27
CA PHE A 282 -32.19 -39.80 -7.92
C PHE A 282 -31.76 -38.88 -6.77
N ALA A 283 -31.17 -39.44 -5.70
CA ALA A 283 -30.64 -38.66 -4.59
C ALA A 283 -29.51 -37.71 -5.04
N LEU A 284 -28.65 -38.20 -5.94
CA LEU A 284 -27.55 -37.44 -6.52
C LEU A 284 -28.03 -36.29 -7.41
N ALA A 285 -29.06 -36.51 -8.23
CA ALA A 285 -29.68 -35.48 -9.06
C ALA A 285 -30.25 -34.32 -8.21
N ILE A 286 -30.85 -34.64 -7.07
CA ILE A 286 -31.37 -33.63 -6.12
C ILE A 286 -30.22 -32.88 -5.44
N ALA A 287 -29.19 -33.59 -4.95
CA ALA A 287 -28.03 -32.97 -4.31
C ALA A 287 -27.33 -31.97 -5.25
N VAL A 288 -27.16 -32.35 -6.51
CA VAL A 288 -26.63 -31.48 -7.56
C VAL A 288 -27.56 -30.28 -7.82
N SER A 289 -28.87 -30.51 -7.88
CA SER A 289 -29.85 -29.43 -8.09
C SER A 289 -29.81 -28.37 -7.00
N ILE A 290 -29.56 -28.75 -5.75
CA ILE A 290 -29.53 -27.80 -4.61
C ILE A 290 -28.22 -27.00 -4.59
N THR A 291 -27.12 -27.56 -5.09
CA THR A 291 -25.81 -26.92 -5.02
C THR A 291 -25.74 -25.72 -5.98
N PRO A 292 -25.50 -24.49 -5.49
CA PRO A 292 -25.44 -23.30 -6.33
C PRO A 292 -24.07 -23.21 -7.04
N GLN A 293 -23.89 -24.04 -8.07
CA GLN A 293 -22.64 -24.13 -8.85
C GLN A 293 -22.21 -22.79 -9.48
N LEU A 294 -23.17 -21.92 -9.79
CA LEU A 294 -22.92 -20.63 -10.41
C LEU A 294 -22.54 -19.53 -9.41
N LEU A 295 -22.59 -19.79 -8.09
CA LEU A 295 -22.34 -18.77 -7.09
C LEU A 295 -20.93 -18.15 -7.19
N PRO A 296 -19.83 -18.92 -7.34
CA PRO A 296 -18.50 -18.35 -7.52
C PRO A 296 -18.39 -17.48 -8.78
N ALA A 297 -19.01 -17.92 -9.88
CA ALA A 297 -19.01 -17.17 -11.14
C ALA A 297 -19.81 -15.85 -11.03
N VAL A 298 -20.96 -15.86 -10.35
CA VAL A 298 -21.78 -14.65 -10.12
C VAL A 298 -21.05 -13.64 -9.24
N VAL A 299 -20.38 -14.12 -8.20
CA VAL A 299 -19.56 -13.30 -7.31
C VAL A 299 -18.40 -12.68 -8.09
N SER A 300 -17.61 -13.50 -8.79
CA SER A 300 -16.47 -13.03 -9.59
C SER A 300 -16.89 -12.01 -10.65
N THR A 301 -18.02 -12.24 -11.33
CA THR A 301 -18.56 -11.31 -12.34
C THR A 301 -19.02 -9.98 -11.71
N SER A 302 -19.68 -10.05 -10.55
CA SER A 302 -20.12 -8.86 -9.81
C SER A 302 -18.94 -8.03 -9.33
N LEU A 303 -17.92 -8.67 -8.75
CA LEU A 303 -16.69 -8.01 -8.29
C LEU A 303 -15.89 -7.42 -9.46
N ALA A 304 -15.74 -8.14 -10.57
CA ALA A 304 -15.07 -7.62 -11.77
C ALA A 304 -15.81 -6.40 -12.37
N THR A 305 -17.14 -6.42 -12.37
CA THR A 305 -17.95 -5.29 -12.82
C THR A 305 -17.85 -4.11 -11.85
N GLY A 306 -17.86 -4.38 -10.54
CA GLY A 306 -17.70 -3.40 -9.49
C GLY A 306 -16.34 -2.72 -9.53
N SER A 307 -15.27 -3.49 -9.73
CA SER A 307 -13.90 -2.99 -9.92
C SER A 307 -13.78 -2.00 -11.07
N ARG A 308 -14.47 -2.24 -12.20
CA ARG A 308 -14.54 -1.27 -13.31
C ARG A 308 -15.29 0.00 -12.94
N GLN A 309 -16.32 -0.08 -12.10
CA GLN A 309 -17.03 1.11 -11.63
C GLN A 309 -16.15 1.92 -10.66
N LEU A 310 -15.44 1.25 -9.76
CA LEU A 310 -14.45 1.86 -8.86
C LEU A 310 -13.31 2.53 -9.65
N ALA A 311 -12.79 1.88 -10.69
CA ALA A 311 -11.76 2.46 -11.53
C ALA A 311 -12.22 3.76 -12.23
N LYS A 312 -13.48 3.83 -12.67
CA LYS A 312 -14.07 5.07 -13.20
C LYS A 312 -14.22 6.15 -12.12
N ALA A 313 -14.42 5.75 -10.88
CA ALA A 313 -14.40 6.61 -9.71
C ALA A 313 -12.97 6.86 -9.17
N LYS A 314 -11.92 6.56 -9.95
CA LYS A 314 -10.50 6.78 -9.61
C LYS A 314 -9.97 5.95 -8.45
N VAL A 315 -10.59 4.78 -8.21
CA VAL A 315 -10.16 3.79 -7.21
C VAL A 315 -9.75 2.51 -7.93
N LEU A 316 -8.46 2.16 -7.88
CA LEU A 316 -7.95 0.88 -8.37
C LEU A 316 -7.89 -0.12 -7.23
N VAL A 317 -8.34 -1.34 -7.47
CA VAL A 317 -8.32 -2.42 -6.48
C VAL A 317 -7.38 -3.51 -6.99
N LYS A 318 -6.31 -3.82 -6.24
CA LYS A 318 -5.35 -4.86 -6.61
C LYS A 318 -5.98 -6.24 -6.57
N ARG A 319 -6.80 -6.50 -5.55
CA ARG A 319 -7.51 -7.77 -5.32
C ARG A 319 -9.01 -7.55 -5.31
N LEU A 320 -9.71 -8.14 -6.28
CA LEU A 320 -11.18 -8.01 -6.41
C LEU A 320 -11.95 -8.37 -5.12
N VAL A 321 -11.39 -9.26 -4.29
CA VAL A 321 -12.00 -9.68 -3.03
C VAL A 321 -12.04 -8.57 -1.98
N CYS A 322 -11.13 -7.60 -2.02
CA CYS A 322 -11.07 -6.48 -1.07
C CYS A 322 -12.13 -5.40 -1.35
N ILE A 323 -12.91 -5.51 -2.42
CA ILE A 323 -13.98 -4.54 -2.73
C ILE A 323 -15.04 -4.52 -1.62
N GLU A 324 -15.31 -5.68 -1.02
CA GLU A 324 -16.23 -5.81 0.10
C GLU A 324 -15.65 -5.18 1.36
N ASP A 325 -14.46 -5.61 1.76
CA ASP A 325 -13.76 -5.08 2.94
C ASP A 325 -13.62 -3.55 2.84
N PHE A 326 -13.36 -3.03 1.63
CA PHE A 326 -13.30 -1.60 1.35
C PHE A 326 -14.66 -0.89 1.48
N GLY A 327 -15.75 -1.57 1.13
CA GLY A 327 -17.10 -1.08 1.38
C GLY A 327 -17.49 -1.11 2.86
N ASP A 328 -16.98 -2.09 3.61
CA ASP A 328 -17.33 -2.33 5.01
C ASP A 328 -16.47 -1.56 6.01
N ILE A 329 -15.57 -0.69 5.55
CA ILE A 329 -14.73 0.16 6.41
C ILE A 329 -15.60 0.92 7.41
N ASP A 330 -15.29 0.75 8.69
CA ASP A 330 -15.92 1.43 9.84
C ASP A 330 -14.98 2.44 10.49
N ILE A 331 -13.67 2.14 10.51
CA ILE A 331 -12.62 3.00 11.04
C ILE A 331 -11.62 3.26 9.93
N LEU A 332 -11.37 4.52 9.61
CA LEU A 332 -10.30 4.94 8.72
C LEU A 332 -9.18 5.57 9.55
N ILE A 333 -8.02 4.92 9.59
CA ILE A 333 -6.80 5.50 10.14
C ILE A 333 -6.03 6.11 8.96
N THR A 334 -5.65 7.37 9.04
CA THR A 334 -4.92 8.04 7.96
C THR A 334 -3.75 8.85 8.50
N ASP A 335 -2.68 8.94 7.71
CA ASP A 335 -1.70 10.00 7.94
C ASP A 335 -2.32 11.37 7.65
N LYS A 336 -1.81 12.39 8.32
CA LYS A 336 -2.16 13.79 8.15
C LYS A 336 -1.49 14.36 6.88
N THR A 337 -0.18 14.15 6.75
CA THR A 337 0.64 14.86 5.76
C THR A 337 0.30 14.46 4.34
N GLY A 338 -0.04 15.44 3.52
CA GLY A 338 -0.42 15.25 2.12
C GLY A 338 -1.77 14.55 1.91
N THR A 339 -2.39 13.96 2.93
CA THR A 339 -3.75 13.41 2.84
C THR A 339 -4.78 14.46 3.24
N LEU A 340 -4.68 15.00 4.45
CA LEU A 340 -5.51 16.11 4.93
C LEU A 340 -4.98 17.47 4.49
N THR A 341 -3.67 17.54 4.29
CA THR A 341 -2.94 18.74 3.88
C THR A 341 -2.44 18.62 2.45
N GLU A 342 -2.01 19.72 1.85
CA GLU A 342 -1.44 19.72 0.49
C GLU A 342 -0.16 18.88 0.39
N GLY A 343 0.53 18.63 1.52
CA GLY A 343 1.78 17.87 1.54
C GLY A 343 2.96 18.66 0.98
N ARG A 344 2.76 19.96 0.74
CA ARG A 344 3.79 20.92 0.38
C ARG A 344 4.06 21.77 1.60
N ILE A 345 5.23 21.58 2.17
CA ILE A 345 5.69 22.39 3.29
C ILE A 345 6.21 23.70 2.71
N SER A 346 5.75 24.82 3.25
CA SER A 346 6.22 26.16 2.90
C SER A 346 6.79 26.84 4.13
N LEU A 347 7.87 27.60 3.95
CA LEU A 347 8.37 28.49 4.99
C LEU A 347 7.42 29.68 5.11
N VAL A 348 6.91 29.91 6.33
CA VAL A 348 6.05 31.06 6.64
C VAL A 348 6.89 32.21 7.16
N ASP A 349 7.81 31.92 8.07
CA ASP A 349 8.61 32.93 8.76
C ASP A 349 9.84 32.31 9.44
N ALA A 350 10.83 33.14 9.79
CA ALA A 350 11.91 32.79 10.70
C ALA A 350 11.96 33.83 11.82
N VAL A 351 11.83 33.37 13.06
CA VAL A 351 11.66 34.25 14.22
C VAL A 351 12.75 34.01 15.27
N ASN A 352 13.14 35.07 15.98
CA ASN A 352 14.00 35.00 17.14
C ASN A 352 13.26 34.37 18.35
N PRO A 353 13.93 34.16 19.51
CA PRO A 353 13.28 33.55 20.67
C PRO A 353 12.11 34.38 21.22
N SER A 354 12.08 35.69 20.99
CA SER A 354 10.98 36.60 21.37
C SER A 354 9.81 36.62 20.36
N GLY A 355 9.93 35.91 19.23
CA GLY A 355 8.90 35.82 18.20
C GLY A 355 8.94 36.93 17.15
N GLU A 356 10.00 37.74 17.10
CA GLU A 356 10.18 38.75 16.06
C GLU A 356 10.93 38.17 14.86
N HIS A 357 10.55 38.60 13.65
CA HIS A 357 11.19 38.19 12.41
C HIS A 357 12.72 38.42 12.43
N ALA A 358 13.48 37.41 12.04
CA ALA A 358 14.94 37.42 12.09
C ALA A 358 15.57 36.60 10.95
N ASP A 359 16.04 37.31 9.91
CA ASP A 359 16.77 36.72 8.77
C ASP A 359 18.03 35.95 9.17
N SER A 360 18.65 36.31 10.31
CA SER A 360 19.82 35.60 10.84
C SER A 360 19.51 34.14 11.18
N VAL A 361 18.29 33.85 11.63
CA VAL A 361 17.83 32.48 11.94
C VAL A 361 17.66 31.70 10.65
N LEU A 362 17.02 32.30 9.64
CA LEU A 362 16.84 31.68 8.32
C LEU A 362 18.18 31.37 7.66
N ARG A 363 19.13 32.31 7.70
CA ARG A 363 20.47 32.12 7.17
C ARG A 363 21.19 30.94 7.83
N LEU A 364 21.15 30.85 9.15
CA LEU A 364 21.76 29.74 9.89
C LEU A 364 21.08 28.40 9.53
N ALA A 365 19.77 28.38 9.39
CA ALA A 365 19.05 27.18 8.95
C ALA A 365 19.46 26.70 7.55
N LEU A 366 19.66 27.65 6.62
CA LEU A 366 20.14 27.40 5.25
C LEU A 366 21.58 26.86 5.24
N LEU A 367 22.46 27.40 6.09
CA LEU A 367 23.84 26.93 6.24
C LEU A 367 23.94 25.50 6.78
N ALA A 368 22.92 25.06 7.53
CA ALA A 368 22.81 23.70 8.04
C ALA A 368 21.91 22.78 7.18
N SER A 369 21.62 23.15 5.93
CA SER A 369 20.84 22.32 5.00
C SER A 369 21.67 21.29 4.26
N ASP A 370 21.02 20.20 3.83
CA ASP A 370 21.66 19.04 3.19
C ASP A 370 22.23 19.37 1.79
N GLY A 371 21.61 20.31 1.06
CA GLY A 371 22.04 20.70 -0.29
C GLY A 371 23.39 21.43 -0.38
N ASP A 372 23.96 21.45 -1.60
CA ASP A 372 25.15 22.24 -1.91
C ASP A 372 24.85 23.75 -1.77
N LEU A 373 25.63 24.41 -0.90
CA LEU A 373 25.53 25.85 -0.64
C LEU A 373 25.82 26.68 -1.89
N ALA A 374 26.64 26.19 -2.82
CA ALA A 374 27.06 26.91 -4.03
C ALA A 374 26.08 26.71 -5.21
N ALA A 375 25.59 25.49 -5.42
CA ALA A 375 24.63 25.20 -6.50
C ALA A 375 23.17 25.54 -6.13
N GLY A 376 22.86 25.72 -4.84
CA GLY A 376 21.56 26.20 -4.36
C GLY A 376 20.37 25.35 -4.78
N GLY A 377 20.55 24.03 -4.96
CA GLY A 377 19.50 23.21 -5.54
C GLY A 377 19.83 21.72 -5.65
N ALA A 378 19.65 21.00 -4.55
CA ALA A 378 19.19 19.61 -4.49
C ALA A 378 19.04 19.20 -3.03
N ALA A 379 18.27 19.96 -2.24
CA ALA A 379 17.93 19.50 -0.89
C ALA A 379 16.99 18.30 -1.00
N THR A 380 17.34 17.19 -0.36
CA THR A 380 16.56 15.95 -0.33
C THR A 380 15.35 16.03 0.60
N ASN A 381 15.45 16.81 1.68
CA ASN A 381 14.40 16.99 2.68
C ASN A 381 13.42 18.11 2.31
N ALA A 382 12.11 17.84 2.38
CA ALA A 382 11.04 18.80 2.11
C ALA A 382 11.12 20.10 2.94
N LEU A 383 11.64 20.05 4.16
CA LEU A 383 11.85 21.24 4.99
C LEU A 383 12.99 22.11 4.47
N ASP A 384 14.03 21.49 3.92
CA ASP A 384 15.19 22.19 3.37
C ASP A 384 14.88 22.77 1.99
N VAL A 385 14.09 22.04 1.18
CA VAL A 385 13.49 22.58 -0.05
C VAL A 385 12.67 23.83 0.27
N ALA A 386 11.82 23.78 1.30
CA ALA A 386 11.01 24.93 1.71
C ALA A 386 11.84 26.14 2.19
N LEU A 387 13.01 25.90 2.80
CA LEU A 387 13.96 26.96 3.16
C LEU A 387 14.59 27.59 1.90
N TRP A 388 15.01 26.77 0.94
CA TRP A 388 15.67 27.22 -0.30
C TRP A 388 14.72 27.85 -1.32
N ASP A 389 13.43 27.50 -1.30
CA ASP A 389 12.38 28.12 -2.11
C ASP A 389 12.08 29.56 -1.66
N HIS A 390 12.57 30.00 -0.51
CA HIS A 390 12.43 31.38 -0.05
C HIS A 390 13.19 32.33 -0.99
N ALA A 391 12.52 33.41 -1.42
CA ALA A 391 13.03 34.33 -2.44
C ALA A 391 14.44 34.87 -2.14
N ASP A 392 14.72 35.14 -0.86
CA ASP A 392 16.00 35.70 -0.42
C ASP A 392 17.04 34.65 0.01
N ALA A 393 16.77 33.35 -0.08
CA ALA A 393 17.64 32.30 0.44
C ALA A 393 19.08 32.40 -0.07
N ARG A 394 19.26 32.59 -1.38
CA ARG A 394 20.58 32.73 -2.01
C ARG A 394 21.32 33.99 -1.57
N HIS A 395 20.60 35.10 -1.43
CA HIS A 395 21.18 36.37 -1.00
C HIS A 395 21.60 36.31 0.49
N LEU A 396 20.83 35.61 1.32
CA LEU A 396 21.09 35.48 2.75
C LEU A 396 22.33 34.62 3.03
N VAL A 397 22.51 33.49 2.34
CA VAL A 397 23.70 32.64 2.53
C VAL A 397 24.98 33.40 2.17
N GLY A 398 25.00 33.99 0.97
CA GLY A 398 26.16 34.70 0.42
C GLY A 398 27.36 33.80 0.13
N ASP A 399 28.41 34.34 -0.48
CA ASP A 399 29.61 33.57 -0.87
C ASP A 399 30.64 33.43 0.26
N ASP A 400 30.39 34.06 1.42
CA ASP A 400 31.34 34.17 2.53
C ASP A 400 31.36 32.94 3.47
N ALA A 401 30.48 31.96 3.25
CA ALA A 401 30.29 30.84 4.16
C ALA A 401 30.68 29.51 3.48
N THR A 402 31.55 28.74 4.14
CA THR A 402 31.99 27.43 3.65
C THR A 402 31.62 26.34 4.65
N ARG A 403 30.96 25.26 4.20
CA ARG A 403 30.66 24.09 5.02
C ARG A 403 31.88 23.17 5.08
N LEU A 404 32.35 22.89 6.30
CA LEU A 404 33.54 22.07 6.56
C LEU A 404 33.18 20.62 6.89
N ALA A 405 32.10 20.41 7.63
CA ALA A 405 31.59 19.08 7.97
C ALA A 405 30.07 19.12 8.08
N PHE A 406 29.43 17.99 7.80
CA PHE A 406 27.99 17.84 7.83
C PHE A 406 27.63 16.51 8.49
N LEU A 407 26.67 16.56 9.40
CA LEU A 407 26.11 15.39 10.08
C LEU A 407 24.63 15.32 9.69
N PRO A 408 24.24 14.32 8.88
CA PRO A 408 22.90 14.23 8.32
C PRO A 408 21.83 14.03 9.41
N PHE A 409 20.58 14.10 8.98
CA PHE A 409 19.44 13.87 9.86
C PHE A 409 19.44 12.43 10.40
N ASP A 410 19.13 12.29 11.68
CA ASP A 410 19.06 11.01 12.40
C ASP A 410 17.71 10.93 13.11
N HIS A 411 17.00 9.81 12.97
CA HIS A 411 15.64 9.63 13.53
C HIS A 411 15.59 9.60 15.06
N THR A 412 16.69 9.23 15.71
CA THR A 412 16.87 9.22 17.17
C THR A 412 17.16 10.63 17.68
N ARG A 413 18.14 11.32 17.07
CA ARG A 413 18.54 12.69 17.46
C ARG A 413 17.53 13.76 17.01
N ARG A 414 16.84 13.51 15.90
CA ARG A 414 15.90 14.42 15.21
C ARG A 414 16.50 15.79 14.89
N ALA A 415 17.78 15.82 14.52
CA ALA A 415 18.53 17.03 14.21
C ALA A 415 19.55 16.81 13.10
N THR A 416 19.90 17.90 12.43
CA THR A 416 20.95 18.01 11.41
C THR A 416 21.96 19.05 11.89
N SER A 417 23.25 18.76 11.71
CA SER A 417 24.31 19.61 12.22
C SER A 417 25.33 19.91 11.12
N ALA A 418 25.77 21.15 11.05
CA ALA A 418 26.79 21.59 10.09
C ALA A 418 27.85 22.42 10.79
N LEU A 419 29.10 22.12 10.48
CA LEU A 419 30.24 22.95 10.85
C LEU A 419 30.52 23.90 9.70
N VAL A 420 30.37 25.20 9.93
CA VAL A 420 30.53 26.22 8.91
C VAL A 420 31.61 27.21 9.32
N ASP A 421 32.44 27.62 8.36
CA ASP A 421 33.28 28.80 8.49
C ASP A 421 32.54 29.98 7.87
N ASP A 422 32.13 30.93 8.71
CA ASP A 422 31.38 32.11 8.32
C ASP A 422 32.23 33.35 8.63
N ARG A 423 32.75 34.01 7.59
CA ARG A 423 33.59 35.22 7.71
C ARG A 423 34.78 35.05 8.66
N GLY A 424 35.41 33.87 8.64
CA GLY A 424 36.56 33.53 9.49
C GLY A 424 36.20 33.13 10.92
N LYS A 425 34.91 32.93 11.22
CA LYS A 425 34.43 32.37 12.49
C LYS A 425 33.81 31.00 12.24
N ARG A 426 34.39 29.99 12.89
CA ARG A 426 33.87 28.63 12.82
C ARG A 426 32.73 28.43 13.81
N LEU A 427 31.58 28.02 13.29
CA LEU A 427 30.34 27.84 14.02
C LEU A 427 29.81 26.42 13.78
N LEU A 428 29.42 25.75 14.86
CA LEU A 428 28.56 24.58 14.79
C LEU A 428 27.11 25.07 14.78
N VAL A 429 26.38 24.78 13.72
CA VAL A 429 24.97 25.10 13.56
C VAL A 429 24.16 23.82 13.63
N VAL A 430 23.18 23.79 14.52
CA VAL A 430 22.28 22.64 14.72
C VAL A 430 20.86 23.10 14.44
N LYS A 431 20.16 22.38 13.55
CA LYS A 431 18.73 22.56 13.32
C LYS A 431 17.99 21.25 13.57
N GLY A 432 16.84 21.31 14.22
CA GLY A 432 16.10 20.09 14.52
C GLY A 432 14.78 20.30 15.25
N ALA A 433 14.24 19.19 15.75
CA ALA A 433 13.03 19.19 16.56
C ALA A 433 13.20 20.09 17.79
N PRO A 434 12.30 21.05 18.06
CA PRO A 434 12.48 22.03 19.13
C PRO A 434 12.78 21.40 20.50
N GLU A 435 12.07 20.35 20.90
CA GLU A 435 12.34 19.65 22.16
C GLU A 435 13.76 19.09 22.28
N GLN A 436 14.34 18.58 21.20
CA GLN A 436 15.69 17.98 21.21
C GLN A 436 16.77 19.06 21.26
N VAL A 437 16.59 20.12 20.47
CA VAL A 437 17.52 21.25 20.43
C VAL A 437 17.49 22.01 21.76
N LEU A 438 16.30 22.30 22.30
CA LEU A 438 16.16 23.01 23.58
C LEU A 438 16.73 22.20 24.75
N ALA A 439 16.63 20.87 24.74
CA ALA A 439 17.23 20.01 25.77
C ALA A 439 18.77 20.12 25.84
N ARG A 440 19.40 20.53 24.73
CA ARG A 440 20.84 20.73 24.59
C ARG A 440 21.28 22.19 24.78
N CYS A 441 20.32 23.08 25.03
CA CYS A 441 20.54 24.50 25.27
C CYS A 441 20.45 24.79 26.78
N PRO A 442 21.56 25.03 27.50
CA PRO A 442 21.55 25.28 28.95
C PRO A 442 20.78 26.56 29.32
N ASP A 443 20.93 27.63 28.52
CA ASP A 443 20.31 28.94 28.76
C ASP A 443 19.18 29.23 27.77
N THR A 444 18.07 28.48 27.86
CA THR A 444 16.89 28.73 27.03
C THR A 444 16.06 29.90 27.59
N PRO A 445 15.87 31.02 26.85
CA PRO A 445 15.05 32.14 27.32
C PRO A 445 13.60 31.72 27.60
N GLN A 446 12.98 32.29 28.64
CA GLN A 446 11.58 31.98 28.97
C GLN A 446 10.64 32.36 27.83
N ASP A 447 10.90 33.49 27.17
CA ASP A 447 10.18 33.97 25.99
C ASP A 447 10.19 32.93 24.86
N ALA A 448 11.30 32.21 24.68
CA ALA A 448 11.43 31.18 23.65
C ALA A 448 10.40 30.07 23.80
N ARG A 449 10.15 29.63 25.04
CA ARG A 449 9.15 28.59 25.34
C ARG A 449 7.73 29.10 25.10
N GLN A 450 7.46 30.37 25.40
CA GLN A 450 6.16 30.99 25.16
C GLN A 450 5.90 31.15 23.65
N THR A 451 6.88 31.65 22.90
CA THR A 451 6.84 31.77 21.43
C THR A 451 6.60 30.40 20.79
N LEU A 452 7.36 29.38 21.19
CA LEU A 452 7.22 28.02 20.67
C LEU A 452 5.82 27.45 20.93
N SER A 453 5.29 27.64 22.14
CA SER A 453 3.92 27.21 22.49
C SER A 453 2.86 27.93 21.63
N ALA A 454 3.02 29.24 21.40
CA ALA A 454 2.11 30.01 20.55
C ALA A 454 2.16 29.55 19.08
N LEU A 455 3.35 29.26 18.55
CA LEU A 455 3.52 28.74 17.19
C LEU A 455 2.86 27.36 17.02
N PHE A 456 3.02 26.46 17.99
CA PHE A 456 2.34 25.16 17.97
C PHE A 456 0.82 25.31 18.12
N ALA A 457 0.33 26.21 18.97
CA ALA A 457 -1.09 26.51 19.10
C ALA A 457 -1.70 27.09 17.81
N ALA A 458 -0.89 27.80 17.02
CA ALA A 458 -1.25 28.26 15.69
C ALA A 458 -1.19 27.16 14.60
N GLY A 459 -0.87 25.92 14.96
CA GLY A 459 -0.78 24.80 14.01
C GLY A 459 0.45 24.85 13.11
N ARG A 460 1.49 25.58 13.51
CA ARG A 460 2.73 25.68 12.72
C ARG A 460 3.68 24.55 13.04
N ARG A 461 4.35 24.02 12.01
CA ARG A 461 5.50 23.13 12.19
C ARG A 461 6.72 24.00 12.44
N VAL A 462 7.52 23.65 13.45
CA VAL A 462 8.63 24.50 13.90
C VAL A 462 9.92 23.70 13.95
N ILE A 463 11.00 24.29 13.44
CA ILE A 463 12.37 23.81 13.61
C ILE A 463 13.11 24.81 14.49
N ALA A 464 13.79 24.33 15.52
CA ALA A 464 14.68 25.19 16.32
C ALA A 464 16.07 25.22 15.69
N VAL A 465 16.69 26.40 15.71
CA VAL A 465 18.04 26.64 15.22
C VAL A 465 18.89 27.13 16.38
N ALA A 466 19.99 26.43 16.64
CA ALA A 466 20.92 26.77 17.70
C ALA A 466 22.36 26.74 17.17
N VAL A 467 23.23 27.53 17.80
CA VAL A 467 24.62 27.68 17.38
C VAL A 467 25.58 27.57 18.55
N LYS A 468 26.81 27.16 18.24
CA LYS A 468 27.93 27.15 19.18
C LYS A 468 29.22 27.55 18.46
N PRO A 469 30.02 28.48 19.00
CA PRO A 469 31.36 28.74 18.51
C PRO A 469 32.23 27.49 18.63
N ALA A 470 32.82 27.04 17.52
CA ALA A 470 33.61 25.81 17.46
C ALA A 470 34.94 26.01 16.71
N PRO A 471 35.80 26.96 17.13
CA PRO A 471 37.05 27.30 16.42
C PRO A 471 38.04 26.12 16.32
N GLN A 472 37.92 25.12 17.19
CA GLN A 472 38.86 24.01 17.30
C GLN A 472 38.40 22.73 16.57
N LEU A 473 37.12 22.64 16.18
CA LEU A 473 36.58 21.46 15.50
C LEU A 473 36.92 21.48 14.01
N ALA A 474 37.24 20.32 13.46
CA ALA A 474 37.41 20.09 12.01
C ALA A 474 36.40 19.06 11.47
N THR A 475 36.02 18.11 12.32
CA THR A 475 34.95 17.13 12.12
C THR A 475 33.88 17.33 13.19
N ILE A 476 32.71 16.72 13.00
CA ILE A 476 31.61 16.80 13.98
C ILE A 476 31.09 15.40 14.30
N THR A 477 30.79 15.16 15.57
CA THR A 477 30.09 13.98 16.06
C THR A 477 28.84 14.38 16.86
N PRO A 478 27.90 13.46 17.14
CA PRO A 478 26.75 13.74 17.98
C PRO A 478 27.07 14.32 19.36
N ASP A 479 28.22 13.96 19.93
CA ASP A 479 28.65 14.41 21.26
C ASP A 479 29.02 15.90 21.30
N ASP A 480 29.34 16.49 20.13
CA ASP A 480 29.66 17.92 20.02
C ASP A 480 28.42 18.83 20.18
N GLU A 481 27.21 18.26 20.09
CA GLU A 481 25.91 18.92 20.13
C GLU A 481 25.48 19.34 21.56
N ALA A 482 26.43 19.67 22.44
CA ALA A 482 26.20 20.12 23.81
C ALA A 482 26.49 21.61 24.00
N GLU A 483 25.79 22.26 24.94
CA GLU A 483 25.96 23.68 25.30
C GLU A 483 25.66 24.64 24.14
N LEU A 484 24.56 24.38 23.43
CA LEU A 484 24.13 25.18 22.29
C LEU A 484 23.44 26.48 22.75
N THR A 485 23.56 27.55 21.97
CA THR A 485 22.79 28.80 22.17
C THR A 485 21.63 28.85 21.17
N LEU A 486 20.40 28.83 21.68
CA LEU A 486 19.20 28.94 20.85
C LEU A 486 19.17 30.30 20.14
N THR A 487 19.12 30.28 18.81
CA THR A 487 19.09 31.49 17.99
C THR A 487 17.67 31.86 17.57
N GLY A 488 16.80 30.87 17.36
CA GLY A 488 15.42 31.11 16.98
C GLY A 488 14.72 29.88 16.40
N PHE A 489 13.62 30.14 15.69
CA PHE A 489 12.73 29.15 15.13
C PHE A 489 12.41 29.44 13.66
N CYS A 490 12.52 28.43 12.80
CA CYS A 490 11.95 28.46 11.45
C CYS A 490 10.53 27.90 11.50
N VAL A 491 9.58 28.67 10.99
CA VAL A 491 8.14 28.41 11.06
C VAL A 491 7.65 27.97 9.69
N PHE A 492 7.07 26.79 9.66
CA PHE A 492 6.57 26.17 8.45
C PHE A 492 5.06 25.94 8.53
N ALA A 493 4.43 25.89 7.37
CA ALA A 493 3.03 25.53 7.22
C ALA A 493 2.85 24.48 6.14
N ASP A 494 1.92 23.58 6.42
CA ASP A 494 1.39 22.61 5.50
C ASP A 494 -0.12 22.82 5.50
N GLU A 495 -0.62 23.56 4.50
CA GLU A 495 -1.99 24.05 4.49
C GLU A 495 -2.99 22.88 4.31
N PRO A 496 -4.12 22.90 5.05
CA PRO A 496 -5.18 21.93 4.84
C PRO A 496 -5.78 22.06 3.44
N LYS A 497 -6.09 20.93 2.80
CA LYS A 497 -6.77 20.94 1.50
C LYS A 497 -8.13 21.62 1.61
N SER A 498 -8.46 22.46 0.64
CA SER A 498 -9.78 23.10 0.57
C SER A 498 -10.95 22.09 0.57
N ALA A 499 -10.75 20.92 -0.05
CA ALA A 499 -11.73 19.84 -0.11
C ALA A 499 -11.77 18.93 1.14
N ALA A 500 -10.74 18.94 2.00
CA ALA A 500 -10.62 17.97 3.10
C ALA A 500 -11.80 18.03 4.07
N ARG A 501 -12.30 19.22 4.42
CA ARG A 501 -13.48 19.38 5.28
C ARG A 501 -14.71 18.68 4.70
N GLN A 502 -14.98 18.90 3.41
CA GLN A 502 -16.14 18.31 2.73
C GLN A 502 -15.99 16.79 2.64
N SER A 503 -14.79 16.30 2.34
CA SER A 503 -14.51 14.87 2.26
C SER A 503 -14.67 14.18 3.62
N LEU A 504 -14.21 14.80 4.72
CA LEU A 504 -14.43 14.29 6.08
C LEU A 504 -15.92 14.26 6.45
N ALA A 505 -16.69 15.29 6.08
CA ALA A 505 -18.14 15.29 6.29
C ALA A 505 -18.83 14.13 5.55
N ARG A 506 -18.44 13.86 4.30
CA ARG A 506 -18.95 12.72 3.53
C ARG A 506 -18.60 11.36 4.15
N LEU A 507 -17.42 11.23 4.75
CA LEU A 507 -17.03 10.01 5.48
C LEU A 507 -17.87 9.85 6.76
N ALA A 508 -18.14 10.94 7.47
CA ALA A 508 -19.02 10.94 8.63
C ALA A 508 -20.47 10.56 8.26
N ASP A 509 -20.98 11.03 7.12
CA ASP A 509 -22.30 10.64 6.59
C ASP A 509 -22.38 9.14 6.25
N LEU A 510 -21.25 8.52 5.94
CA LEU A 510 -21.11 7.07 5.74
C LEU A 510 -20.90 6.32 7.07
N ALA A 511 -20.99 6.99 8.22
CA ALA A 511 -20.72 6.46 9.55
C ALA A 511 -19.29 5.93 9.75
N ILE A 512 -18.31 6.46 8.98
CA ILE A 512 -16.91 6.08 9.09
C ILE A 512 -16.24 6.95 10.15
N GLU A 513 -15.64 6.33 11.14
CA GLU A 513 -14.85 7.02 12.16
C GLU A 513 -13.42 7.26 11.64
N VAL A 514 -13.05 8.53 11.47
CA VAL A 514 -11.70 8.91 11.03
C VAL A 514 -10.79 9.13 12.23
N LYS A 515 -9.64 8.46 12.24
CA LYS A 515 -8.56 8.60 13.23
C LYS A 515 -7.28 9.03 12.53
N ILE A 516 -6.50 9.89 13.18
CA ILE A 516 -5.29 10.50 12.61
C ILE A 516 -4.05 9.90 13.28
N ALA A 517 -3.13 9.40 12.45
CA ALA A 517 -1.88 8.78 12.85
C ALA A 517 -0.72 9.58 12.26
N THR A 518 -0.07 10.44 13.05
CA THR A 518 0.91 11.40 12.53
C THR A 518 2.18 11.49 13.36
N GLY A 519 3.30 11.82 12.70
CA GLY A 519 4.58 12.15 13.36
C GLY A 519 4.66 13.56 13.94
N ASP A 520 3.66 14.41 13.67
CA ASP A 520 3.66 15.81 14.11
C ASP A 520 3.38 15.98 15.61
N ASN A 521 3.61 17.21 16.10
CA ASN A 521 3.28 17.58 17.48
C ASN A 521 1.76 17.49 17.73
N PRO A 522 1.32 16.98 18.90
CA PRO A 522 -0.09 16.85 19.25
C PRO A 522 -0.90 18.14 19.11
N GLN A 523 -0.35 19.29 19.52
CA GLN A 523 -1.06 20.58 19.44
C GLN A 523 -1.34 20.99 17.98
N VAL A 524 -0.38 20.73 17.09
CA VAL A 524 -0.52 21.01 15.66
C VAL A 524 -1.56 20.10 15.03
N ALA A 525 -1.52 18.81 15.36
CA ALA A 525 -2.50 17.84 14.87
C ALA A 525 -3.93 18.18 15.33
N GLU A 526 -4.11 18.55 16.61
CA GLU A 526 -5.39 19.01 17.16
C GLU A 526 -5.92 20.24 16.45
N LYS A 527 -5.05 21.25 16.23
CA LYS A 527 -5.43 22.48 15.55
C LYS A 527 -5.91 22.21 14.11
N VAL A 528 -5.16 21.41 13.35
CA VAL A 528 -5.55 21.04 11.96
C VAL A 528 -6.87 20.25 11.96
N CYS A 529 -7.05 19.32 12.89
CA CYS A 529 -8.31 18.56 13.00
C CYS A 529 -9.49 19.47 13.33
N ALA A 530 -9.32 20.39 14.29
CA ALA A 530 -10.34 21.37 14.66
C ALA A 530 -10.67 22.31 13.50
N ASP A 531 -9.66 22.79 12.78
CA ASP A 531 -9.84 23.64 11.61
C ASP A 531 -10.57 22.90 10.49
N LEU A 532 -10.36 21.60 10.33
CA LEU A 532 -11.11 20.77 9.37
C LEU A 532 -12.50 20.34 9.88
N GLY A 533 -12.84 20.62 11.15
CA GLY A 533 -14.12 20.24 11.76
C GLY A 533 -14.22 18.76 12.12
N LEU A 534 -13.09 18.07 12.29
CA LEU A 534 -13.04 16.70 12.77
C LEU A 534 -13.27 16.67 14.29
N ALA A 535 -14.27 15.93 14.75
CA ALA A 535 -14.56 15.77 16.18
C ALA A 535 -13.45 14.92 16.84
N SER A 536 -12.58 15.56 17.61
CA SER A 536 -11.55 14.86 18.39
C SER A 536 -12.13 14.28 19.68
N LYS A 537 -11.97 12.96 19.88
CA LYS A 537 -12.31 12.29 21.15
C LYS A 537 -11.17 12.32 22.18
N GLY A 538 -9.99 12.78 21.78
CA GLY A 538 -8.78 12.80 22.59
C GLY A 538 -7.52 12.62 21.74
N THR A 539 -6.40 13.05 22.30
CA THR A 539 -5.07 12.97 21.69
C THR A 539 -4.13 12.22 22.62
N ILE A 540 -3.38 11.28 22.07
CA ILE A 540 -2.35 10.54 22.80
C ILE A 540 -1.04 10.55 21.99
N THR A 541 0.08 10.64 22.69
CA THR A 541 1.41 10.65 22.07
C THR A 541 2.04 9.26 22.02
N GLY A 542 2.95 9.02 21.08
CA GLY A 542 3.71 7.76 20.99
C GLY A 542 4.43 7.39 22.29
N ALA A 543 5.01 8.37 22.99
CA ALA A 543 5.67 8.14 24.28
C ALA A 543 4.70 7.68 25.38
N GLN A 544 3.45 8.16 25.35
CA GLN A 544 2.42 7.70 26.30
C GLN A 544 1.94 6.30 25.94
N LEU A 545 1.75 6.00 24.66
CA LEU A 545 1.34 4.68 24.18
C LEU A 545 2.34 3.57 24.51
N GLU A 546 3.64 3.89 24.51
CA GLU A 546 4.70 2.93 24.80
C GLU A 546 4.67 2.43 26.25
N LEU A 547 4.16 3.25 27.17
CA LEU A 547 4.03 2.92 28.59
C LEU A 547 2.80 2.03 28.88
N LEU A 548 1.88 1.87 27.92
CA LEU A 548 0.62 1.14 28.11
C LEU A 548 0.78 -0.36 27.85
N GLY A 549 0.10 -1.17 28.68
CA GLY A 549 -0.10 -2.59 28.41
C GLY A 549 -1.02 -2.83 27.20
N ASP A 550 -1.09 -4.06 26.71
CA ASP A 550 -1.87 -4.39 25.50
C ASP A 550 -3.38 -4.05 25.59
N GLU A 551 -3.99 -4.27 26.76
CA GLU A 551 -5.42 -3.95 26.98
C GLU A 551 -5.66 -2.44 27.04
N GLU A 552 -4.80 -1.71 27.76
CA GLU A 552 -4.87 -0.25 27.88
C GLU A 552 -4.58 0.43 26.54
N PHE A 553 -3.66 -0.12 25.74
CA PHE A 553 -3.39 0.34 24.40
C PHE A 553 -4.61 0.17 23.49
N ALA A 554 -5.32 -0.97 23.58
CA ALA A 554 -6.55 -1.20 22.83
C ALA A 554 -7.68 -0.25 23.25
N ASP A 555 -7.78 0.06 24.54
CA ASP A 555 -8.74 1.05 25.05
C ASP A 555 -8.39 2.48 24.55
N ALA A 556 -7.11 2.85 24.60
CA ALA A 556 -6.62 4.11 24.07
C ALA A 556 -6.87 4.23 22.56
N ALA A 557 -6.68 3.14 21.80
CA ALA A 557 -6.96 3.07 20.36
C ALA A 557 -8.45 3.32 20.05
N GLN A 558 -9.35 2.87 20.92
CA GLN A 558 -10.79 3.07 20.76
C GLN A 558 -11.22 4.50 21.09
N HIS A 559 -10.75 5.03 22.21
CA HIS A 559 -11.25 6.29 22.77
C HIS A 559 -10.55 7.54 22.23
N ASN A 560 -9.37 7.43 21.64
CA ASN A 560 -8.66 8.57 21.06
C ASN A 560 -8.85 8.66 19.54
N SER A 561 -8.82 9.89 19.03
CA SER A 561 -8.93 10.17 17.59
C SER A 561 -7.59 10.56 16.98
N ILE A 562 -6.68 11.12 17.77
CA ILE A 562 -5.41 11.66 17.30
C ILE A 562 -4.26 10.95 18.00
N PHE A 563 -3.37 10.37 17.21
CA PHE A 563 -2.17 9.67 17.65
C PHE A 563 -0.97 10.42 17.09
N ALA A 564 -0.29 11.17 17.96
CA ALA A 564 0.76 12.11 17.59
C ALA A 564 2.15 11.58 17.95
N ARG A 565 3.18 11.92 17.16
CA ARG A 565 4.57 11.46 17.33
C ARG A 565 4.71 9.95 17.48
N ILE A 566 3.91 9.20 16.73
CA ILE A 566 3.96 7.73 16.74
C ILE A 566 4.97 7.19 15.72
N SER A 567 5.62 6.08 16.05
CA SER A 567 6.53 5.37 15.14
C SER A 567 5.77 4.49 14.11
N PRO A 568 6.43 4.03 13.04
CA PRO A 568 5.86 3.05 12.09
C PRO A 568 5.30 1.80 12.77
N GLU A 569 6.02 1.24 13.74
CA GLU A 569 5.63 0.04 14.48
C GLU A 569 4.40 0.32 15.34
N GLN A 570 4.35 1.51 15.95
CA GLN A 570 3.19 1.96 16.72
C GLN A 570 1.95 2.17 15.82
N LYS A 571 2.12 2.64 14.57
CA LYS A 571 1.02 2.70 13.58
C LYS A 571 0.46 1.30 13.30
N ALA A 572 1.31 0.30 13.07
CA ALA A 572 0.88 -1.08 12.83
C ALA A 572 0.20 -1.71 14.06
N ARG A 573 0.73 -1.45 15.27
CA ARG A 573 0.12 -1.90 16.54
C ARG A 573 -1.24 -1.24 16.76
N LEU A 574 -1.40 0.05 16.42
CA LEU A 574 -2.66 0.78 16.46
C LEU A 574 -3.73 0.14 15.57
N VAL A 575 -3.37 -0.17 14.32
CA VAL A 575 -4.26 -0.86 13.38
C VAL A 575 -4.68 -2.23 13.95
N THR A 576 -3.73 -3.03 14.40
CA THR A 576 -4.00 -4.36 14.97
C THR A 576 -4.90 -4.30 16.20
N ALA A 577 -4.68 -3.32 17.09
CA ALA A 577 -5.51 -3.13 18.27
C ALA A 577 -6.94 -2.69 17.91
N ALA A 578 -7.10 -1.80 16.93
CA ALA A 578 -8.41 -1.39 16.43
C ALA A 578 -9.18 -2.56 15.79
N ARG A 579 -8.51 -3.45 15.06
CA ARG A 579 -9.11 -4.64 14.45
C ARG A 579 -9.66 -5.64 15.48
N ARG A 580 -9.01 -5.78 16.64
CA ARG A 580 -9.48 -6.67 17.73
C ARG A 580 -10.86 -6.30 18.26
N THR A 581 -11.35 -5.10 17.97
CA THR A 581 -12.71 -4.66 18.35
C THR A 581 -13.82 -5.25 17.49
N GLY A 582 -13.46 -5.97 16.41
CA GLY A 582 -14.42 -6.55 15.46
C GLY A 582 -15.01 -5.55 14.46
N ARG A 583 -14.43 -4.33 14.38
CA ARG A 583 -14.74 -3.31 13.37
C ARG A 583 -13.73 -3.40 12.22
N SER A 584 -14.18 -3.17 10.99
CA SER A 584 -13.30 -3.15 9.82
C SER A 584 -12.44 -1.88 9.82
N VAL A 585 -11.13 -2.07 9.73
CA VAL A 585 -10.13 -0.98 9.78
C VAL A 585 -9.46 -0.80 8.42
N GLY A 586 -9.68 0.35 7.80
CA GLY A 586 -8.91 0.82 6.67
C GLY A 586 -7.73 1.69 7.13
N PHE A 587 -6.57 1.53 6.50
CA PHE A 587 -5.42 2.42 6.71
C PHE A 587 -5.07 3.14 5.41
N LEU A 588 -4.96 4.47 5.44
CA LEU A 588 -4.52 5.29 4.30
C LEU A 588 -3.12 5.88 4.56
N GLY A 589 -2.16 5.47 3.73
CA GLY A 589 -0.77 5.90 3.83
C GLY A 589 -0.08 5.97 2.47
N ASP A 590 0.97 6.77 2.39
CA ASP A 590 1.71 7.04 1.16
C ASP A 590 3.23 6.96 1.30
N GLY A 591 3.73 6.81 2.53
CA GLY A 591 5.15 6.70 2.81
C GLY A 591 5.61 5.28 3.15
N VAL A 592 6.92 5.06 3.12
CA VAL A 592 7.58 3.80 3.56
C VAL A 592 7.18 3.45 5.00
N ASN A 593 7.11 4.47 5.85
CA ASN A 593 6.72 4.38 7.25
C ASN A 593 5.31 3.82 7.48
N ASP A 594 4.48 3.76 6.43
CA ASP A 594 3.11 3.28 6.49
C ASP A 594 2.97 1.82 6.03
N ALA A 595 4.00 1.23 5.41
CA ALA A 595 3.92 -0.09 4.79
C ALA A 595 3.46 -1.18 5.78
N LEU A 596 4.00 -1.19 7.00
CA LEU A 596 3.60 -2.14 8.05
C LEU A 596 2.12 -1.96 8.45
N ALA A 597 1.66 -0.71 8.55
CA ALA A 597 0.28 -0.41 8.92
C ALA A 597 -0.71 -0.72 7.78
N LEU A 598 -0.31 -0.49 6.53
CA LEU A 598 -1.06 -0.86 5.33
C LEU A 598 -1.27 -2.37 5.26
N HIS A 599 -0.22 -3.16 5.53
CA HIS A 599 -0.31 -4.62 5.52
C HIS A 599 -1.11 -5.18 6.69
N ALA A 600 -1.05 -4.53 7.86
CA ALA A 600 -1.78 -4.95 9.06
C ALA A 600 -3.29 -4.63 9.02
N ALA A 601 -3.72 -3.72 8.15
CA ALA A 601 -5.11 -3.29 8.01
C ALA A 601 -6.00 -4.38 7.40
N ASP A 602 -7.31 -4.29 7.59
CA ASP A 602 -8.25 -5.11 6.81
C ASP A 602 -8.24 -4.67 5.35
N VAL A 603 -8.05 -3.36 5.13
CA VAL A 603 -7.82 -2.78 3.81
C VAL A 603 -6.71 -1.75 3.85
N GLY A 604 -5.58 -2.07 3.24
CA GLY A 604 -4.52 -1.10 2.97
C GLY A 604 -4.89 -0.20 1.79
N ILE A 605 -4.87 1.11 1.96
CA ILE A 605 -5.19 2.10 0.94
C ILE A 605 -3.96 2.99 0.71
N SER A 606 -3.47 3.04 -0.51
CA SER A 606 -2.40 3.97 -0.90
C SER A 606 -2.83 4.85 -2.06
N VAL A 607 -1.92 5.69 -2.55
CA VAL A 607 -2.16 6.64 -3.65
C VAL A 607 -1.17 6.40 -4.78
N ASP A 608 -1.53 6.78 -6.00
CA ASP A 608 -0.68 6.55 -7.19
C ASP A 608 0.66 7.31 -7.15
N THR A 609 0.76 8.37 -6.34
CA THR A 609 2.01 9.11 -6.11
C THR A 609 2.79 8.64 -4.88
N ALA A 610 2.38 7.55 -4.23
CA ALA A 610 3.03 7.04 -3.03
C ALA A 610 4.37 6.38 -3.32
N ALA A 611 5.17 6.16 -2.27
CA ALA A 611 6.31 5.25 -2.29
C ALA A 611 5.90 3.87 -2.83
N ASP A 612 6.77 3.22 -3.61
CA ASP A 612 6.45 1.91 -4.22
C ASP A 612 6.12 0.87 -3.15
N VAL A 613 6.81 0.90 -2.02
CA VAL A 613 6.55 0.04 -0.86
C VAL A 613 5.12 0.20 -0.34
N ALA A 614 4.61 1.43 -0.29
CA ALA A 614 3.25 1.70 0.15
C ALA A 614 2.22 1.23 -0.89
N LYS A 615 2.50 1.39 -2.19
CA LYS A 615 1.65 0.83 -3.26
C LYS A 615 1.63 -0.69 -3.24
N ASP A 616 2.75 -1.32 -2.88
CA ASP A 616 2.88 -2.77 -2.82
C ASP A 616 2.20 -3.39 -1.61
N ALA A 617 2.33 -2.76 -0.45
CA ALA A 617 1.62 -3.16 0.76
C ALA A 617 0.10 -2.95 0.68
N ALA A 618 -0.40 -2.03 -0.16
CA ALA A 618 -1.82 -1.67 -0.23
C ALA A 618 -2.67 -2.62 -1.10
N ASP A 619 -3.92 -2.84 -0.66
CA ASP A 619 -4.97 -3.53 -1.42
C ASP A 619 -5.64 -2.64 -2.46
N VAL A 620 -5.74 -1.35 -2.17
CA VAL A 620 -6.44 -0.33 -2.95
C VAL A 620 -5.50 0.84 -3.23
N VAL A 621 -5.48 1.33 -4.46
CA VAL A 621 -4.69 2.49 -4.88
C VAL A 621 -5.64 3.56 -5.41
N LEU A 622 -5.64 4.74 -4.79
CA LEU A 622 -6.38 5.90 -5.24
C LEU A 622 -5.56 6.63 -6.32
N LEU A 623 -6.15 6.88 -7.49
CA LEU A 623 -5.48 7.61 -8.57
C LEU A 623 -5.32 9.09 -8.26
N GLU A 624 -6.06 9.60 -7.28
CA GLU A 624 -5.94 10.96 -6.77
C GLU A 624 -5.86 10.91 -5.26
N LYS A 625 -4.95 11.72 -4.69
CA LYS A 625 -4.78 11.85 -3.25
C LYS A 625 -5.89 12.71 -2.64
N ASP A 626 -7.12 12.21 -2.67
CA ASP A 626 -8.34 12.88 -2.15
C ASP A 626 -9.24 11.90 -1.37
N LEU A 627 -9.55 12.26 -0.13
CA LEU A 627 -10.52 11.55 0.71
C LEU A 627 -11.93 11.51 0.11
N GLY A 628 -12.28 12.44 -0.79
CA GLY A 628 -13.54 12.46 -1.51
C GLY A 628 -13.66 11.31 -2.52
N VAL A 629 -12.53 10.93 -3.13
CA VAL A 629 -12.41 9.73 -3.97
C VAL A 629 -12.58 8.48 -3.12
N LEU A 630 -11.95 8.42 -1.93
CA LEU A 630 -12.14 7.33 -0.98
C LEU A 630 -13.61 7.20 -0.56
N ALA A 631 -14.27 8.28 -0.13
CA ALA A 631 -15.68 8.25 0.27
C ALA A 631 -16.60 7.75 -0.86
N THR A 632 -16.34 8.19 -2.11
CA THR A 632 -17.08 7.74 -3.29
C THR A 632 -16.82 6.26 -3.57
N GLY A 633 -15.57 5.82 -3.38
CA GLY A 633 -15.15 4.44 -3.46
C GLY A 633 -15.89 3.55 -2.47
N VAL A 634 -15.87 3.88 -1.18
CA VAL A 634 -16.54 3.11 -0.11
C VAL A 634 -18.05 3.01 -0.38
N ALA A 635 -18.70 4.12 -0.72
CA ALA A 635 -20.12 4.11 -1.07
C ALA A 635 -20.44 3.21 -2.29
N THR A 636 -19.54 3.18 -3.27
CA THR A 636 -19.65 2.32 -4.44
C THR A 636 -19.41 0.85 -4.07
N GLY A 637 -18.42 0.56 -3.22
CA GLY A 637 -18.15 -0.76 -2.64
C GLY A 637 -19.38 -1.33 -1.94
N ARG A 638 -20.00 -0.55 -1.04
CA ARG A 638 -21.25 -0.92 -0.34
C ARG A 638 -22.39 -1.28 -1.31
N ARG A 639 -22.55 -0.51 -2.39
CA ARG A 639 -23.55 -0.79 -3.44
C ARG A 639 -23.25 -2.07 -4.22
N ILE A 640 -21.98 -2.31 -4.57
CA ILE A 640 -21.55 -3.53 -5.26
C ILE A 640 -21.84 -4.75 -4.37
N PHE A 641 -21.51 -4.66 -3.09
CA PHE A 641 -21.80 -5.72 -2.11
C PHE A 641 -23.30 -6.01 -2.00
N ALA A 642 -24.12 -4.97 -1.79
CA ALA A 642 -25.58 -5.12 -1.72
C ALA A 642 -26.16 -5.79 -2.99
N THR A 643 -25.62 -5.48 -4.16
CA THR A 643 -26.03 -6.07 -5.44
C THR A 643 -25.58 -7.53 -5.58
N ALA A 644 -24.35 -7.85 -5.16
CA ALA A 644 -23.83 -9.23 -5.14
C ALA A 644 -24.59 -10.12 -4.15
N ALA A 645 -25.05 -9.57 -3.03
CA ALA A 645 -25.93 -10.25 -2.07
C ALA A 645 -27.35 -10.46 -2.63
N ALA A 646 -27.95 -9.44 -3.24
CA ALA A 646 -29.31 -9.51 -3.81
C ALA A 646 -29.43 -10.49 -5.00
N GLY A 647 -28.36 -10.67 -5.79
CA GLY A 647 -28.30 -11.68 -6.85
C GLY A 647 -28.47 -13.13 -6.37
N ARG A 648 -28.29 -13.39 -5.06
CA ARG A 648 -28.57 -14.71 -4.45
C ARG A 648 -30.07 -14.94 -4.25
N ASP A 649 -30.81 -13.90 -3.87
CA ASP A 649 -32.21 -14.00 -3.45
C ASP A 649 -33.15 -14.12 -4.65
N GLN A 650 -32.86 -13.39 -5.73
CA GLN A 650 -33.67 -13.39 -6.95
C GLN A 650 -33.68 -14.75 -7.67
N ARG A 651 -32.56 -15.50 -7.65
CA ARG A 651 -32.46 -16.83 -8.28
C ARG A 651 -32.95 -17.98 -7.39
N GLN A 652 -32.89 -17.84 -6.05
CA GLN A 652 -33.59 -18.77 -5.16
C GLN A 652 -35.11 -18.60 -5.27
N GLY A 653 -35.59 -17.37 -5.45
CA GLY A 653 -36.99 -17.06 -5.76
C GLY A 653 -37.46 -17.68 -7.09
N GLU A 654 -36.68 -17.54 -8.17
CA GLU A 654 -37.01 -18.13 -9.48
C GLU A 654 -37.01 -19.67 -9.47
N ARG A 655 -36.16 -20.31 -8.65
CA ARG A 655 -36.18 -21.78 -8.47
C ARG A 655 -37.39 -22.27 -7.67
N ARG A 656 -37.94 -21.47 -6.75
CA ARG A 656 -39.24 -21.74 -6.11
C ARG A 656 -40.42 -21.53 -7.06
N GLY A 657 -40.40 -20.46 -7.85
CA GLY A 657 -41.48 -20.15 -8.80
C GLY A 657 -41.66 -21.17 -9.93
N ARG A 658 -40.61 -21.89 -10.35
CA ARG A 658 -40.72 -22.99 -11.33
C ARG A 658 -41.22 -24.31 -10.74
N ALA A 659 -41.09 -24.53 -9.43
CA ALA A 659 -41.59 -25.75 -8.79
C ALA A 659 -43.12 -25.72 -8.59
N GLU A 660 -43.74 -24.54 -8.54
CA GLU A 660 -45.20 -24.38 -8.37
C GLU A 660 -45.99 -24.47 -9.68
N HIS A 661 -45.35 -24.49 -10.85
CA HIS A 661 -46.03 -24.53 -12.16
C HIS A 661 -46.22 -25.93 -12.77
N THR A 662 -46.00 -27.01 -12.00
CA THR A 662 -46.11 -28.38 -12.53
C THR A 662 -47.14 -29.27 -11.82
N TYR A 663 -48.17 -28.71 -11.17
CA TYR A 663 -49.37 -29.44 -10.77
C TYR A 663 -50.62 -28.55 -10.88
N PRO A 664 -51.47 -28.72 -11.92
CA PRO A 664 -52.79 -28.14 -11.92
C PRO A 664 -53.76 -29.09 -11.20
N GLY A 665 -54.36 -28.61 -10.11
CA GLY A 665 -55.57 -29.23 -9.56
C GLY A 665 -55.52 -29.53 -8.07
N VAL A 666 -56.59 -29.09 -7.40
CA VAL A 666 -56.97 -29.36 -6.00
C VAL A 666 -56.38 -28.39 -4.98
N HIS A 667 -57.00 -27.21 -4.86
CA HIS A 667 -57.45 -26.67 -3.55
C HIS A 667 -58.28 -25.37 -3.73
N GLU A 668 -59.31 -25.44 -4.57
CA GLU A 668 -60.37 -24.43 -4.59
C GLU A 668 -61.51 -24.93 -3.69
N LYS A 669 -61.42 -24.61 -2.38
CA LYS A 669 -62.51 -24.59 -1.37
C LYS A 669 -61.89 -24.50 0.03
N SER A 670 -61.56 -23.30 0.51
CA SER A 670 -61.44 -23.06 1.97
C SER A 670 -61.44 -21.59 2.42
N VAL A 671 -61.32 -20.60 1.53
CA VAL A 671 -61.09 -19.20 1.96
C VAL A 671 -62.36 -18.32 1.95
N ALA A 672 -63.55 -18.89 1.80
CA ALA A 672 -64.80 -18.11 1.78
C ALA A 672 -65.51 -17.94 3.15
N HIS A 673 -64.89 -18.32 4.28
CA HIS A 673 -65.62 -18.33 5.56
C HIS A 673 -64.94 -17.68 6.77
N ARG A 674 -64.03 -16.71 6.58
CA ARG A 674 -63.37 -16.02 7.73
C ARG A 674 -63.15 -14.52 7.62
N THR A 675 -63.89 -13.80 6.79
CA THR A 675 -63.84 -12.32 6.69
C THR A 675 -65.20 -11.67 6.98
N ALA A 676 -65.84 -12.10 8.06
CA ALA A 676 -67.04 -11.43 8.58
C ALA A 676 -67.14 -11.55 10.12
N ARG A 677 -66.08 -11.16 10.85
CA ARG A 677 -66.14 -10.88 12.31
C ARG A 677 -64.81 -10.29 12.79
N ARG A 678 -64.68 -8.96 12.72
CA ARG A 678 -63.87 -8.08 13.60
C ARG A 678 -63.70 -6.70 12.94
N LYS A 679 -64.81 -5.97 12.82
CA LYS A 679 -64.82 -4.50 12.85
C LYS A 679 -65.85 -4.13 13.92
N GLY A 680 -65.39 -3.52 15.00
CA GLY A 680 -66.22 -3.18 16.15
C GLY A 680 -65.41 -3.02 17.42
N GLY A 681 -64.57 -1.97 17.45
CA GLY A 681 -64.03 -1.43 18.69
C GLY A 681 -64.32 0.06 18.69
N LEU A 682 -65.31 0.48 19.49
CA LEU A 682 -65.46 1.87 19.93
C LEU A 682 -64.73 2.03 21.29
N PRO A 683 -64.18 3.22 21.59
CA PRO A 683 -63.43 3.47 22.81
C PRO A 683 -64.33 4.06 23.91
N THR A 684 -64.07 3.75 25.19
CA THR A 684 -64.22 4.70 26.32
C THR A 684 -63.81 4.09 27.66
N ARG A 685 -63.00 4.89 28.37
CA ARG A 685 -62.66 4.93 29.82
C ARG A 685 -61.77 3.84 30.40
#